data_AF-A0A7J8F8V4-F1
#
_entry.id   AF-A0A7J8F8V4-F1
#
_cell.length_a   1.000
_cell.length_b   1.000
_cell.length_c   1.000
_cell.angle_alpha   90.00
_cell.angle_beta   90.00
_cell.angle_gamma   90.00
#
_symmetry.space_group_name_H-M   'P 1'
#
loop_
_entity.id
_entity.type
_entity.pdbx_description
1 polymer ?
#
loop_
_entity_poly.entity_id
_entity_poly.type
_entity_poly.pdbx_seq_one_letter_code
_entity_poly.pdbx_strand_id
1 'polypeptide(L)'
;MDSSLQARLFPGLDIKIQRSNGLIHSANVRTVDLEKACVSVEWIEGGATKGKEIDFDDVAAINPELLQPLPLHPKDNLPLQVNVMKQKRRSINSKIPAPKEGLRSRSSRMSTLSEVRITTQEDGMEVELPAPANSRKQFLVPTGPPRNSCPAVAEIPFTMVSEEVEEQVHSMRGSSSANPVNSVRRKSCIVKEMEKMKNKREEKRAQISEMRIKRAQEYDNSFPNWEFARMIKEFRATLDCHPLTMTDPIEEHRICVCVRKRPLNKQELAKKEIDVISVPSKCLLFVHEPKLKVDLTKYLENQAFCFDFAFDETASNEVIYRFTARPLVHTIFQGGKATCFAYGQTGSGKTHTMGGGKAQNASKGIYAMASRDVFLLKNQPRYRNLGLEVYVTFFEIYNGKLFDLLNKKAKLRVLEDGKQQVQVLGLQEHLVNCADDVIKMIDMGSACRTSGQTFANSNSSRSHACFQILLRTKGRMHGKFSLVDLAGNERGADTSSADRQTRMEGAEINKSLLALKECIRALGQNKAHTPFRESKLTQVLRDSFIGENSRTCMIAMISPGISSCEYTLNTLRYADRVKELSPHSGPSGEQPTQMETEETEVSSHASLITGNFSKEEEELSSHMSSFNEAMTQIRELEERAIEELKEIVQQGPGWLELSEMTEQPDYDLETFVNKTESALTQQAKHFSALQDVIKALRLAMQLEEQASKQISSRKRPQ
;
A
#
# COMPACT_ATOMS: atom_id res chain seq x y z
N MET A 1 30.96 11.17 7.05
CA MET A 1 32.01 12.04 7.62
C MET A 1 33.33 11.65 7.00
N ASP A 2 34.11 12.64 6.56
CA ASP A 2 35.32 12.42 5.79
C ASP A 2 36.54 12.28 6.73
N SER A 3 37.22 11.13 6.71
CA SER A 3 38.34 10.83 7.62
C SER A 3 39.56 11.76 7.42
N SER A 4 39.61 12.41 6.25
CA SER A 4 40.61 13.40 5.86
C SER A 4 40.55 14.70 6.67
N LEU A 5 39.35 15.15 7.09
CA LEU A 5 39.18 16.39 7.85
C LEU A 5 39.67 16.24 9.30
N GLN A 6 39.36 15.09 9.92
CA GLN A 6 39.72 14.78 11.31
C GLN A 6 41.24 14.79 11.53
N ALA A 7 42.01 14.33 10.54
CA ALA A 7 43.47 14.31 10.60
C ALA A 7 44.13 15.70 10.41
N ARG A 8 43.36 16.74 10.07
CA ARG A 8 43.87 18.08 9.72
C ARG A 8 43.36 19.20 10.62
N LEU A 9 42.37 18.94 11.46
CA LEU A 9 41.92 19.84 12.52
C LEU A 9 42.72 19.55 13.79
N PHE A 10 43.45 20.55 14.30
CA PHE A 10 44.24 20.44 15.52
C PHE A 10 44.23 21.77 16.31
N PRO A 11 44.38 21.73 17.66
CA PRO A 11 44.52 22.92 18.48
C PRO A 11 45.64 23.85 18.00
N GLY A 12 45.35 25.14 17.84
CA GLY A 12 46.25 26.17 17.32
C GLY A 12 46.06 26.49 15.84
N LEU A 13 45.26 25.74 15.09
CA LEU A 13 44.97 26.02 13.67
C LEU A 13 43.98 27.20 13.51
N ASP A 14 44.28 28.17 12.64
CA ASP A 14 43.32 29.21 12.27
C ASP A 14 42.40 28.72 11.14
N ILE A 15 41.08 28.75 11.39
CA ILE A 15 40.03 28.42 10.42
C ILE A 15 39.03 29.57 10.27
N LYS A 16 38.35 29.65 9.13
CA LYS A 16 37.28 30.63 8.90
C LYS A 16 35.97 30.09 9.45
N ILE A 17 35.19 30.96 10.10
CA ILE A 17 33.88 30.62 10.67
C ILE A 17 32.86 31.67 10.27
N GLN A 18 31.59 31.27 10.11
CA GLN A 18 30.49 32.18 9.80
C GLN A 18 29.68 32.51 11.05
N ARG A 19 29.33 33.78 11.20
CA ARG A 19 28.52 34.30 12.31
C ARG A 19 27.04 34.28 11.98
N SER A 20 26.19 34.41 13.00
CA SER A 20 24.73 34.49 12.85
C SER A 20 24.25 35.71 12.03
N ASN A 21 25.09 36.73 11.85
CA ASN A 21 24.86 37.86 10.95
C ASN A 21 25.46 37.66 9.54
N GLY A 22 25.87 36.43 9.19
CA GLY A 22 26.42 36.05 7.88
C GLY A 22 27.91 36.40 7.67
N LEU A 23 28.56 37.14 8.57
CA LEU A 23 29.95 37.57 8.41
C LEU A 23 30.92 36.41 8.65
N ILE A 24 31.88 36.23 7.73
CA ILE A 24 32.94 35.22 7.82
C ILE A 24 34.23 35.87 8.33
N HIS A 25 34.85 35.29 9.36
CA HIS A 25 36.12 35.74 9.93
C HIS A 25 36.98 34.56 10.43
N SER A 26 38.27 34.79 10.66
CA SER A 26 39.17 33.76 11.21
C SER A 26 39.01 33.58 12.72
N ALA A 27 39.06 32.33 13.17
CA ALA A 27 39.09 31.92 14.57
C ALA A 27 40.06 30.75 14.76
N ASN A 28 40.71 30.71 15.93
CA ASN A 28 41.69 29.69 16.27
C ASN A 28 41.01 28.47 16.90
N VAL A 29 41.35 27.27 16.44
CA VAL A 29 40.87 26.00 17.00
C VAL A 29 41.49 25.79 18.38
N ARG A 30 40.67 25.63 19.42
CA ARG A 30 41.16 25.37 20.78
C ARG A 30 41.08 23.90 21.19
N THR A 31 39.98 23.25 20.84
CA THR A 31 39.74 21.82 21.14
C THR A 31 38.97 21.17 20.00
N VAL A 32 39.30 19.91 19.72
CA VAL A 32 38.65 19.09 18.67
C VAL A 32 38.05 17.87 19.37
N ASP A 33 36.72 17.75 19.34
CA ASP A 33 35.98 16.64 19.94
C ASP A 33 35.58 15.65 18.83
N LEU A 34 36.28 14.52 18.77
CA LEU A 34 36.04 13.47 17.78
C LEU A 34 34.80 12.61 18.07
N GLU A 35 34.30 12.59 19.32
CA GLU A 35 33.10 11.83 19.69
C GLU A 35 31.83 12.60 19.33
N LYS A 36 31.86 13.93 19.48
CA LYS A 36 30.75 14.83 19.08
C LYS A 36 30.86 15.34 17.65
N ALA A 37 31.99 15.12 16.97
CA ALA A 37 32.29 15.65 15.64
C ALA A 37 32.21 17.19 15.55
N CYS A 38 32.69 17.89 16.59
CA CYS A 38 32.67 19.35 16.67
C CYS A 38 34.03 19.94 17.11
N VAL A 39 34.26 21.19 16.74
CA VAL A 39 35.45 21.98 17.10
C VAL A 39 35.05 23.17 17.95
N SER A 40 35.70 23.35 19.10
CA SER A 40 35.61 24.59 19.89
C SER A 40 36.66 25.58 19.38
N VAL A 41 36.20 26.73 18.88
CA VAL A 41 37.05 27.81 18.33
C VAL A 41 37.00 29.07 19.20
N GLU A 42 38.06 29.87 19.17
CA GLU A 42 38.16 31.17 19.84
C GLU A 42 38.63 32.28 18.88
N TRP A 43 38.15 33.50 19.07
CA TRP A 43 38.64 34.69 18.36
C TRP A 43 38.54 35.94 19.25
N ILE A 44 39.30 36.98 18.90
CA ILE A 44 39.30 38.26 19.63
C ILE A 44 38.37 39.25 18.92
N GLU A 45 37.44 39.84 19.66
CA GLU A 45 36.56 40.91 19.16
C GLU A 45 36.45 42.02 20.22
N GLY A 46 36.74 43.26 19.84
CA GLY A 46 36.62 44.41 20.75
C GLY A 46 37.50 44.34 22.01
N GLY A 47 38.59 43.58 21.96
CA GLY A 47 39.48 43.35 23.11
C GLY A 47 39.08 42.19 24.02
N ALA A 48 37.98 41.48 23.72
CA ALA A 48 37.55 40.30 24.47
C ALA A 48 37.66 39.02 23.62
N THR A 49 38.15 37.93 24.22
CA THR A 49 38.12 36.60 23.61
C THR A 49 36.71 36.02 23.68
N LYS A 50 36.18 35.56 22.55
CA LYS A 50 34.90 34.85 22.43
C LYS A 50 35.15 33.48 21.84
N GLY A 51 34.33 32.49 22.21
CA GLY A 51 34.41 31.16 21.66
C GLY A 51 33.04 30.58 21.27
N LYS A 52 33.06 29.55 20.41
CA LYS A 52 31.88 28.83 19.92
C LYS A 52 32.26 27.39 19.57
N GLU A 53 31.35 26.44 19.74
CA GLU A 53 31.46 25.10 19.16
C GLU A 53 30.80 25.07 17.76
N ILE A 54 31.43 24.39 16.81
CA ILE A 54 31.02 24.31 15.41
C ILE A 54 31.22 22.88 14.91
N ASP A 55 30.21 22.31 14.26
CA ASP A 55 30.25 20.95 13.74
C ASP A 55 31.21 20.80 12.54
N PHE A 56 31.78 19.61 12.36
CA PHE A 56 32.77 19.35 11.31
C PHE A 56 32.24 19.62 9.90
N ASP A 57 30.95 19.40 9.65
CA ASP A 57 30.33 19.65 8.34
C ASP A 57 30.25 21.16 8.02
N ASP A 58 29.95 22.01 9.01
CA ASP A 58 29.99 23.49 8.87
C ASP A 58 31.44 23.98 8.65
N VAL A 59 32.41 23.41 9.38
CA VAL A 59 33.84 23.73 9.19
C VAL A 59 34.30 23.36 7.78
N ALA A 60 33.92 22.19 7.28
CA ALA A 60 34.25 21.71 5.94
C ALA A 60 33.60 22.56 4.83
N ALA A 61 32.34 23.00 5.02
CA ALA A 61 31.64 23.85 4.07
C ALA A 61 32.30 25.24 3.90
N ILE A 62 32.85 25.80 4.99
CA ILE A 62 33.47 27.13 4.98
C ILE A 62 34.97 27.08 4.61
N ASN A 63 35.65 25.95 4.86
CA ASN A 63 37.10 25.78 4.66
C ASN A 63 37.43 24.60 3.73
N PRO A 64 37.01 24.60 2.46
CA PRO A 64 37.24 23.50 1.52
C PRO A 64 38.73 23.22 1.25
N GLU A 65 39.63 24.16 1.55
CA GLU A 65 41.09 23.96 1.55
C GLU A 65 41.55 22.84 2.51
N LEU A 66 40.83 22.61 3.62
CA LEU A 66 41.13 21.54 4.58
C LEU A 66 40.83 20.14 4.01
N LEU A 67 40.10 20.05 2.90
CA LEU A 67 39.83 18.80 2.17
C LEU A 67 40.82 18.56 1.01
N GLN A 68 41.66 19.54 0.63
CA GLN A 68 42.58 19.41 -0.52
C GLN A 68 43.95 18.85 -0.12
N PRO A 69 44.47 17.77 -0.76
CA PRO A 69 45.82 17.28 -0.54
C PRO A 69 46.88 18.31 -0.98
N LEU A 70 47.85 18.61 -0.12
CA LEU A 70 48.96 19.51 -0.48
C LEU A 70 49.97 18.80 -1.40
N PRO A 71 50.55 19.49 -2.41
CA PRO A 71 51.61 18.93 -3.24
C PRO A 71 52.92 18.77 -2.45
N LEU A 72 53.62 17.65 -2.67
CA LEU A 72 54.96 17.42 -2.14
C LEU A 72 55.95 18.46 -2.67
N HIS A 73 56.69 19.09 -1.76
CA HIS A 73 57.79 20.00 -2.08
C HIS A 73 59.06 19.17 -2.40
N PRO A 74 59.72 19.35 -3.56
CA PRO A 74 61.03 18.79 -3.80
C PRO A 74 62.11 19.88 -3.84
N LYS A 75 63.23 19.67 -3.12
CA LYS A 75 64.61 19.74 -3.64
C LYS A 75 65.66 19.88 -2.54
N ASP A 76 66.67 19.04 -2.62
CA ASP A 76 68.04 19.44 -2.32
C ASP A 76 68.75 19.93 -3.61
N ASN A 77 69.25 21.16 -3.54
CA ASN A 77 70.50 21.71 -4.10
C ASN A 77 70.95 21.48 -5.57
N LEU A 78 70.80 22.57 -6.36
CA LEU A 78 71.81 23.32 -7.17
C LEU A 78 72.70 22.63 -8.26
N PRO A 79 73.28 23.37 -9.24
CA PRO A 79 72.91 24.70 -9.78
C PRO A 79 72.98 24.88 -11.34
N LEU A 80 72.22 25.88 -11.83
CA LEU A 80 72.51 26.81 -12.95
C LEU A 80 72.99 26.30 -14.33
N GLN A 81 72.16 26.48 -15.37
CA GLN A 81 72.48 27.42 -16.47
C GLN A 81 71.26 27.83 -17.33
N VAL A 82 71.46 28.88 -18.10
CA VAL A 82 70.49 29.90 -18.53
C VAL A 82 70.11 29.76 -20.01
N ASN A 83 68.86 30.12 -20.33
CA ASN A 83 68.36 30.71 -21.59
C ASN A 83 67.85 29.92 -22.83
N VAL A 84 66.66 30.40 -23.26
CA VAL A 84 66.24 30.79 -24.63
C VAL A 84 65.32 29.87 -25.48
N MET A 85 64.24 30.54 -25.91
CA MET A 85 63.17 30.21 -26.87
C MET A 85 63.56 29.42 -28.14
N LYS A 86 62.60 28.62 -28.66
CA LYS A 86 61.99 28.83 -30.01
C LYS A 86 60.75 27.94 -30.28
N GLN A 87 59.90 28.41 -31.20
CA GLN A 87 58.66 27.75 -31.66
C GLN A 87 58.91 26.77 -32.84
N LYS A 88 58.06 25.73 -33.03
CA LYS A 88 57.22 25.53 -34.26
C LYS A 88 56.36 24.23 -34.32
N ARG A 89 55.03 24.44 -34.45
CA ARG A 89 54.05 23.90 -35.43
C ARG A 89 53.87 22.40 -35.80
N ARG A 90 52.56 22.02 -35.81
CA ARG A 90 51.81 21.04 -36.67
C ARG A 90 51.98 19.54 -36.32
N SER A 91 50.99 18.64 -36.51
CA SER A 91 49.86 18.55 -37.48
C SER A 91 48.64 17.70 -36.94
N ILE A 92 47.37 17.97 -37.33
CA ILE A 92 46.44 17.14 -38.17
C ILE A 92 45.92 15.83 -37.49
N ASN A 93 44.63 15.42 -37.47
CA ASN A 93 43.32 15.90 -37.99
C ASN A 93 42.15 15.22 -37.21
N SER A 94 40.96 15.83 -37.17
CA SER A 94 39.66 15.11 -37.03
C SER A 94 38.57 15.84 -37.81
N LYS A 95 37.54 15.13 -38.31
CA LYS A 95 36.39 15.71 -39.03
C LYS A 95 35.08 14.98 -38.72
N ILE A 96 34.08 15.77 -38.34
CA ILE A 96 32.63 15.46 -38.31
C ILE A 96 32.03 15.90 -39.68
N PRO A 97 30.77 15.59 -40.05
CA PRO A 97 29.63 16.44 -39.62
C PRO A 97 28.22 15.77 -39.54
N ALA A 98 27.26 16.46 -38.90
CA ALA A 98 25.79 16.31 -39.09
C ALA A 98 25.29 17.40 -40.09
N PRO A 99 24.02 17.45 -40.61
CA PRO A 99 22.86 17.97 -39.82
C PRO A 99 21.37 17.71 -40.30
N LYS A 100 20.42 17.91 -39.36
CA LYS A 100 19.10 18.64 -39.41
C LYS A 100 17.95 18.40 -40.44
N GLU A 101 16.76 18.89 -40.03
CA GLU A 101 15.36 18.73 -40.53
C GLU A 101 14.93 19.61 -41.74
N GLY A 102 13.77 19.30 -42.35
CA GLY A 102 13.02 20.21 -43.26
C GLY A 102 11.77 19.61 -43.95
N LEU A 103 10.68 20.38 -44.13
CA LEU A 103 9.35 19.91 -44.60
C LEU A 103 9.02 20.15 -46.11
N ARG A 104 8.12 19.30 -46.64
CA ARG A 104 7.05 19.54 -47.67
C ARG A 104 7.37 19.76 -49.18
N SER A 105 6.96 18.76 -49.99
CA SER A 105 5.81 18.79 -50.94
C SER A 105 5.97 18.50 -52.47
N ARG A 106 4.94 17.83 -53.01
CA ARG A 106 4.40 17.73 -54.41
C ARG A 106 5.01 16.81 -55.50
N SER A 107 4.25 15.73 -55.80
CA SER A 107 3.72 15.27 -57.13
C SER A 107 4.70 14.87 -58.26
N SER A 108 4.66 13.70 -58.92
CA SER A 108 3.50 13.08 -59.60
C SER A 108 3.88 11.77 -60.38
N ARG A 109 2.94 10.80 -60.51
CA ARG A 109 2.75 9.75 -61.58
C ARG A 109 3.91 8.76 -61.92
N MET A 110 3.72 7.49 -62.34
CA MET A 110 2.53 6.66 -62.68
C MET A 110 2.86 5.12 -62.73
N SER A 111 1.81 4.27 -62.90
CA SER A 111 1.79 2.87 -63.45
C SER A 111 2.45 1.71 -62.65
N THR A 112 1.92 0.46 -62.60
CA THR A 112 0.64 -0.13 -63.10
C THR A 112 0.26 -1.46 -62.38
N LEU A 113 -1.04 -1.62 -62.09
CA LEU A 113 -1.94 -2.80 -62.20
C LEU A 113 -1.44 -4.26 -62.01
N SER A 114 -2.17 -5.03 -61.19
CA SER A 114 -3.07 -6.09 -61.68
C SER A 114 -4.12 -6.51 -60.63
N GLU A 115 -5.37 -6.71 -61.06
CA GLU A 115 -6.55 -7.15 -60.29
C GLU A 115 -7.40 -8.05 -61.20
N VAL A 116 -8.02 -9.11 -60.67
CA VAL A 116 -9.04 -9.92 -61.39
C VAL A 116 -10.20 -10.26 -60.43
N ARG A 117 -11.44 -10.13 -60.93
CA ARG A 117 -12.74 -10.32 -60.24
C ARG A 117 -13.46 -11.62 -60.68
N ILE A 118 -14.77 -11.73 -60.32
CA ILE A 118 -15.87 -12.60 -60.87
C ILE A 118 -16.06 -13.94 -60.11
N THR A 119 -17.24 -14.37 -59.60
CA THR A 119 -18.65 -13.89 -59.73
C THR A 119 -19.52 -14.04 -58.45
N THR A 120 -20.80 -13.63 -58.56
CA THR A 120 -22.01 -13.76 -57.71
C THR A 120 -22.54 -15.18 -57.43
N GLN A 121 -23.35 -15.35 -56.37
CA GLN A 121 -24.74 -15.87 -56.51
C GLN A 121 -25.64 -15.39 -55.34
N GLU A 122 -26.93 -15.17 -55.62
CA GLU A 122 -27.96 -14.68 -54.70
C GLU A 122 -28.87 -15.83 -54.22
N ASP A 123 -29.46 -15.67 -53.03
CA ASP A 123 -30.83 -16.14 -52.75
C ASP A 123 -31.37 -15.32 -51.55
N GLY A 124 -32.63 -14.90 -51.60
CA GLY A 124 -33.17 -13.91 -50.64
C GLY A 124 -34.58 -14.22 -50.15
N MET A 125 -34.97 -13.58 -49.05
CA MET A 125 -36.38 -13.41 -48.69
C MET A 125 -36.56 -12.16 -47.82
N GLU A 126 -37.27 -11.16 -48.36
CA GLU A 126 -37.67 -9.92 -47.67
C GLU A 126 -38.98 -10.12 -46.89
N VAL A 127 -39.20 -9.29 -45.86
CA VAL A 127 -40.50 -8.68 -45.57
C VAL A 127 -40.26 -7.25 -45.04
N GLU A 128 -41.02 -6.28 -45.56
CA GLU A 128 -40.87 -4.84 -45.30
C GLU A 128 -41.47 -4.32 -43.97
N LEU A 129 -41.12 -3.06 -43.65
CA LEU A 129 -41.75 -2.18 -42.66
C LEU A 129 -43.21 -1.84 -43.02
N PRO A 130 -43.98 -1.31 -42.06
CA PRO A 130 -44.43 0.08 -42.27
C PRO A 130 -44.44 0.96 -41.00
N ALA A 131 -44.23 2.26 -41.21
CA ALA A 131 -44.73 3.33 -40.33
C ALA A 131 -46.08 3.84 -40.89
N PRO A 132 -46.98 4.47 -40.09
CA PRO A 132 -46.84 5.93 -39.91
C PRO A 132 -47.46 6.55 -38.62
N ALA A 133 -47.26 7.88 -38.51
CA ALA A 133 -48.15 8.90 -37.92
C ALA A 133 -48.27 9.10 -36.38
N ASN A 134 -47.54 10.12 -35.91
CA ASN A 134 -47.97 11.20 -34.99
C ASN A 134 -49.28 11.06 -34.18
N SER A 135 -49.18 11.22 -32.85
CA SER A 135 -49.91 12.30 -32.17
C SER A 135 -49.22 12.77 -30.89
N ARG A 136 -49.01 14.09 -30.78
CA ARG A 136 -48.38 14.78 -29.65
C ARG A 136 -49.49 15.36 -28.77
N LYS A 137 -49.64 14.93 -27.52
CA LYS A 137 -50.56 15.55 -26.55
C LYS A 137 -49.81 16.02 -25.30
N GLN A 138 -49.80 17.33 -25.11
CA GLN A 138 -49.37 18.00 -23.89
C GLN A 138 -50.45 17.84 -22.82
N PHE A 139 -50.05 17.73 -21.55
CA PHE A 139 -50.92 18.07 -20.42
C PHE A 139 -50.36 19.31 -19.71
N LEU A 140 -51.24 20.28 -19.50
CA LEU A 140 -50.95 21.57 -18.87
C LEU A 140 -51.17 21.47 -17.35
N VAL A 141 -50.30 22.15 -16.58
CA VAL A 141 -50.53 22.46 -15.17
C VAL A 141 -50.91 23.95 -15.06
N PRO A 142 -51.95 24.34 -14.30
CA PRO A 142 -52.40 25.74 -14.24
C PRO A 142 -51.51 26.64 -13.37
N THR A 143 -51.42 27.92 -13.74
CA THR A 143 -50.65 28.97 -13.06
C THR A 143 -51.49 29.83 -12.11
N GLY A 144 -50.83 30.37 -11.07
CA GLY A 144 -51.35 31.45 -10.20
C GLY A 144 -50.17 32.28 -9.62
N PRO A 145 -50.34 33.60 -9.31
CA PRO A 145 -49.30 34.58 -9.64
C PRO A 145 -48.72 35.33 -8.39
N PRO A 146 -48.03 36.51 -8.45
CA PRO A 146 -46.58 36.51 -8.18
C PRO A 146 -46.01 37.64 -7.28
N ARG A 147 -44.68 37.56 -7.01
CA ARG A 147 -43.72 38.62 -6.56
C ARG A 147 -43.83 39.23 -5.15
N ASN A 148 -42.71 39.22 -4.40
CA ASN A 148 -41.87 40.43 -4.25
C ASN A 148 -40.45 40.16 -3.69
N SER A 149 -39.56 41.11 -3.99
CA SER A 149 -38.09 41.17 -3.90
C SER A 149 -37.39 41.09 -2.53
N CYS A 150 -36.18 40.49 -2.52
CA CYS A 150 -34.84 40.93 -2.01
C CYS A 150 -34.73 42.09 -0.98
N PRO A 151 -33.68 42.15 -0.10
CA PRO A 151 -32.26 41.84 -0.44
C PRO A 151 -31.39 41.16 0.64
N ALA A 152 -30.11 40.93 0.28
CA ALA A 152 -29.05 40.29 1.07
C ALA A 152 -28.19 41.26 1.91
N VAL A 153 -27.46 40.73 2.90
CA VAL A 153 -26.30 41.37 3.57
C VAL A 153 -25.27 40.27 3.92
N ALA A 154 -23.97 40.61 3.87
CA ALA A 154 -22.82 39.70 3.99
C ALA A 154 -22.26 39.49 5.42
N GLU A 155 -21.41 38.47 5.60
CA GLU A 155 -20.43 38.36 6.71
C GLU A 155 -19.16 39.20 6.39
N ILE A 156 -18.12 39.38 7.22
CA ILE A 156 -17.54 38.70 8.41
C ILE A 156 -16.95 39.81 9.35
N PRO A 157 -16.12 39.57 10.39
CA PRO A 157 -15.91 38.44 11.31
C PRO A 157 -15.97 38.85 12.82
N PHE A 158 -15.80 37.90 13.75
CA PHE A 158 -15.45 38.18 15.15
C PHE A 158 -14.05 37.66 15.50
N THR A 159 -13.17 38.55 15.97
CA THR A 159 -11.94 38.21 16.71
C THR A 159 -12.08 38.63 18.18
N MET A 160 -11.48 37.86 19.10
CA MET A 160 -11.35 38.24 20.51
C MET A 160 -10.06 39.03 20.72
N VAL A 161 -10.13 40.09 21.54
CA VAL A 161 -9.02 40.58 22.35
C VAL A 161 -9.59 40.92 23.72
N SER A 162 -8.94 40.42 24.78
CA SER A 162 -9.21 40.79 26.17
C SER A 162 -8.42 42.05 26.50
N GLU A 163 -8.99 42.97 27.28
CA GLU A 163 -8.18 43.93 28.02
C GLU A 163 -8.84 44.26 29.36
N GLU A 164 -8.05 44.10 30.42
CA GLU A 164 -8.39 44.51 31.78
C GLU A 164 -8.04 46.00 31.93
N VAL A 165 -8.96 46.81 32.44
CA VAL A 165 -8.60 48.12 33.01
C VAL A 165 -9.41 48.33 34.28
N GLU A 166 -8.73 48.34 35.42
CA GLU A 166 -9.24 48.94 36.64
C GLU A 166 -9.33 50.46 36.46
N GLU A 167 -10.42 51.09 36.88
CA GLU A 167 -10.35 52.52 37.21
C GLU A 167 -11.19 52.85 38.45
N GLN A 168 -10.48 53.04 39.57
CA GLN A 168 -11.01 53.70 40.75
C GLN A 168 -11.16 55.20 40.45
N VAL A 169 -12.36 55.76 40.65
CA VAL A 169 -12.52 57.22 40.81
C VAL A 169 -13.31 57.53 42.07
N HIS A 170 -12.83 58.55 42.80
CA HIS A 170 -13.16 58.81 44.19
C HIS A 170 -14.59 59.29 44.48
N SER A 171 -15.02 58.93 45.70
CA SER A 171 -16.10 59.61 46.42
C SER A 171 -15.72 61.07 46.75
N MET A 172 -16.59 62.01 46.37
CA MET A 172 -16.64 63.37 46.94
C MET A 172 -18.08 63.69 47.35
N ARG A 173 -18.20 64.47 48.43
CA ARG A 173 -19.36 64.49 49.33
C ARG A 173 -20.26 65.70 49.04
N GLY A 174 -21.55 65.48 48.78
CA GLY A 174 -22.54 66.54 48.58
C GLY A 174 -23.88 66.20 49.23
N SER A 175 -24.24 66.91 50.30
CA SER A 175 -25.42 66.63 51.12
C SER A 175 -26.71 67.26 50.59
N SER A 176 -27.80 66.49 50.55
CA SER A 176 -29.12 66.98 51.02
C SER A 176 -30.09 65.82 51.23
N SER A 177 -30.92 65.91 52.27
CA SER A 177 -31.92 64.90 52.62
C SER A 177 -33.23 65.10 51.84
N ALA A 178 -33.66 64.07 51.11
CA ALA A 178 -35.05 63.95 50.67
C ALA A 178 -35.49 62.48 50.78
N ASN A 179 -36.76 62.28 51.13
CA ASN A 179 -37.36 61.00 51.54
C ASN A 179 -37.19 59.85 50.52
N PRO A 180 -37.21 58.57 50.96
CA PRO A 180 -37.09 57.42 50.08
C PRO A 180 -38.38 57.22 49.27
N VAL A 181 -38.51 57.95 48.15
CA VAL A 181 -39.48 57.60 47.12
C VAL A 181 -38.98 56.33 46.45
N ASN A 182 -39.65 55.22 46.75
CA ASN A 182 -39.33 53.89 46.26
C ASN A 182 -39.61 53.82 44.74
N SER A 183 -38.68 54.37 43.95
CA SER A 183 -38.80 54.44 42.49
C SER A 183 -38.50 53.08 41.88
N VAL A 184 -39.48 52.19 42.01
CA VAL A 184 -39.61 51.00 41.16
C VAL A 184 -39.64 51.51 39.73
N ARG A 185 -38.47 51.51 39.06
CA ARG A 185 -38.35 51.79 37.62
C ARG A 185 -39.25 50.78 36.91
N ARG A 186 -40.47 51.21 36.58
CA ARG A 186 -41.43 50.40 35.84
C ARG A 186 -40.84 50.17 34.45
N LYS A 187 -40.13 49.05 34.28
CA LYS A 187 -39.68 48.54 32.98
C LYS A 187 -40.85 48.68 32.01
N SER A 188 -40.63 49.38 30.90
CA SER A 188 -41.65 49.61 29.86
C SER A 188 -42.27 48.28 29.43
N CYS A 189 -43.53 48.31 28.99
CA CYS A 189 -44.25 47.10 28.56
C CYS A 189 -43.44 46.30 27.53
N ILE A 190 -42.81 47.00 26.59
CA ILE A 190 -41.94 46.42 25.54
C ILE A 190 -40.72 45.71 26.17
N VAL A 191 -40.06 46.32 27.15
CA VAL A 191 -38.91 45.72 27.85
C VAL A 191 -39.32 44.45 28.61
N LYS A 192 -40.52 44.45 29.22
CA LYS A 192 -41.07 43.25 29.88
C LYS A 192 -41.40 42.13 28.88
N GLU A 193 -41.92 42.45 27.69
CA GLU A 193 -42.17 41.45 26.65
C GLU A 193 -40.86 40.89 26.06
N MET A 194 -39.83 41.72 25.86
CA MET A 194 -38.50 41.25 25.47
C MET A 194 -37.88 40.32 26.54
N GLU A 195 -38.04 40.68 27.82
CA GLU A 195 -37.58 39.86 28.96
C GLU A 195 -38.35 38.52 29.04
N LYS A 196 -39.68 38.52 28.84
CA LYS A 196 -40.47 37.28 28.69
C LYS A 196 -40.01 36.42 27.50
N MET A 197 -39.72 37.03 26.35
CA MET A 197 -39.23 36.30 25.18
C MET A 197 -37.83 35.72 25.40
N LYS A 198 -36.93 36.46 26.07
CA LYS A 198 -35.61 35.97 26.49
C LYS A 198 -35.78 34.77 27.43
N ASN A 199 -36.58 34.90 28.48
CA ASN A 199 -36.83 33.84 29.45
C ASN A 199 -37.43 32.58 28.78
N LYS A 200 -38.39 32.73 27.86
CA LYS A 200 -38.93 31.59 27.07
C LYS A 200 -37.88 30.92 26.17
N ARG A 201 -36.91 31.67 25.64
CA ARG A 201 -35.78 31.11 24.86
C ARG A 201 -34.76 30.41 25.76
N GLU A 202 -34.56 30.91 26.98
CA GLU A 202 -33.68 30.29 27.99
C GLU A 202 -34.29 29.03 28.58
N GLU A 203 -35.58 29.05 28.91
CA GLU A 203 -36.36 27.89 29.35
C GLU A 203 -36.40 26.79 28.29
N LYS A 204 -36.64 27.12 27.01
CA LYS A 204 -36.52 26.15 25.91
C LYS A 204 -35.11 25.57 25.76
N ARG A 205 -34.06 26.39 25.93
CA ARG A 205 -32.67 25.90 25.92
C ARG A 205 -32.41 24.97 27.11
N ALA A 206 -32.90 25.31 28.30
CA ALA A 206 -32.79 24.50 29.51
C ALA A 206 -33.51 23.14 29.35
N GLN A 207 -34.75 23.13 28.83
CA GLN A 207 -35.51 21.91 28.54
C GLN A 207 -34.80 21.01 27.51
N ILE A 208 -34.21 21.60 26.45
CA ILE A 208 -33.41 20.85 25.47
C ILE A 208 -32.12 20.29 26.10
N SER A 209 -31.42 21.04 26.95
CA SER A 209 -30.25 20.53 27.67
C SER A 209 -30.61 19.44 28.67
N GLU A 210 -31.72 19.57 29.39
CA GLU A 210 -32.16 18.58 30.37
C GLU A 210 -32.61 17.29 29.69
N MET A 211 -33.30 17.37 28.55
CA MET A 211 -33.57 16.20 27.70
C MET A 211 -32.29 15.54 27.16
N ARG A 212 -31.28 16.32 26.77
CA ARG A 212 -29.97 15.78 26.36
C ARG A 212 -29.26 15.08 27.53
N ILE A 213 -29.31 15.64 28.73
CA ILE A 213 -28.71 15.05 29.93
C ILE A 213 -29.43 13.75 30.31
N LYS A 214 -30.76 13.73 30.33
CA LYS A 214 -31.55 12.51 30.61
C LYS A 214 -31.29 11.41 29.57
N ARG A 215 -31.25 11.74 28.27
CA ARG A 215 -30.85 10.79 27.22
C ARG A 215 -29.40 10.32 27.32
N ALA A 216 -28.48 11.13 27.86
CA ALA A 216 -27.11 10.71 28.10
C ALA A 216 -27.00 9.76 29.32
N GLN A 217 -27.89 9.88 30.30
CA GLN A 217 -27.98 8.97 31.46
C GLN A 217 -28.57 7.59 31.10
N GLU A 218 -29.27 7.45 29.97
CA GLU A 218 -29.74 6.15 29.45
C GLU A 218 -28.61 5.28 28.88
N TYR A 219 -27.43 5.85 28.62
CA TYR A 219 -26.26 5.11 28.13
C TYR A 219 -25.28 4.83 29.27
N ASP A 220 -24.71 3.62 29.26
CA ASP A 220 -23.67 3.22 30.22
C ASP A 220 -22.41 4.06 30.02
N ASN A 221 -22.19 5.05 30.89
CA ASN A 221 -21.00 5.90 30.85
C ASN A 221 -19.69 5.16 31.23
N SER A 222 -19.72 3.86 31.55
CA SER A 222 -18.55 3.07 31.92
C SER A 222 -17.65 2.62 30.75
N PHE A 223 -17.98 2.96 29.49
CA PHE A 223 -17.15 2.59 28.33
C PHE A 223 -16.65 3.81 27.54
N PRO A 224 -15.33 3.93 27.25
CA PRO A 224 -14.73 5.19 26.73
C PRO A 224 -15.35 5.75 25.44
N ASN A 225 -15.86 4.87 24.56
CA ASN A 225 -16.33 5.22 23.22
C ASN A 225 -17.86 5.36 23.12
N TRP A 226 -18.56 5.57 24.25
CA TRP A 226 -20.03 5.59 24.30
C TRP A 226 -20.68 6.69 23.45
N GLU A 227 -20.06 7.87 23.36
CA GLU A 227 -20.57 8.96 22.52
C GLU A 227 -20.56 8.59 21.03
N PHE A 228 -19.49 7.95 20.55
CA PHE A 228 -19.41 7.46 19.18
C PHE A 228 -20.42 6.33 18.93
N ALA A 229 -20.56 5.38 19.87
CA ALA A 229 -21.59 4.35 19.78
C ALA A 229 -23.01 4.91 19.72
N ARG A 230 -23.32 5.97 20.48
CA ARG A 230 -24.60 6.70 20.42
C ARG A 230 -24.80 7.33 19.04
N MET A 231 -23.83 8.08 18.53
CA MET A 231 -23.94 8.72 17.20
C MET A 231 -24.11 7.68 16.08
N ILE A 232 -23.42 6.53 16.16
CA ILE A 232 -23.57 5.43 15.19
C ILE A 232 -24.97 4.82 15.29
N LYS A 233 -25.50 4.62 16.50
CA LYS A 233 -26.86 4.09 16.72
C LYS A 233 -27.93 5.06 16.20
N GLU A 234 -27.75 6.37 16.41
CA GLU A 234 -28.62 7.41 15.86
C GLU A 234 -28.59 7.42 14.32
N PHE A 235 -27.42 7.33 13.69
CA PHE A 235 -27.29 7.22 12.23
C PHE A 235 -27.88 5.92 11.67
N ARG A 236 -27.67 4.78 12.34
CA ARG A 236 -28.25 3.48 11.94
C ARG A 236 -29.78 3.49 11.97
N ALA A 237 -30.39 4.29 12.84
CA ALA A 237 -31.84 4.45 12.91
C ALA A 237 -32.42 5.27 11.74
N THR A 238 -31.59 5.92 10.91
CA THR A 238 -32.01 6.62 9.68
C THR A 238 -31.72 5.85 8.40
N LEU A 239 -31.30 4.57 8.48
CA LEU A 239 -30.97 3.74 7.31
C LEU A 239 -32.09 2.74 7.00
N ASP A 240 -32.54 2.73 5.75
CA ASP A 240 -33.49 1.73 5.23
C ASP A 240 -32.76 0.44 4.81
N CYS A 241 -32.64 -0.50 5.75
CA CYS A 241 -31.88 -1.74 5.55
C CYS A 241 -32.61 -2.77 4.67
N HIS A 242 -32.04 -3.05 3.50
CA HIS A 242 -32.46 -4.05 2.53
C HIS A 242 -31.34 -5.09 2.30
N PRO A 243 -31.19 -6.08 3.20
CA PRO A 243 -30.08 -7.04 3.15
C PRO A 243 -30.12 -7.93 1.90
N LEU A 244 -28.95 -8.37 1.45
CA LEU A 244 -28.80 -9.28 0.31
C LEU A 244 -29.53 -10.61 0.56
N THR A 245 -30.31 -11.05 -0.41
CA THR A 245 -31.08 -12.30 -0.35
C THR A 245 -30.50 -13.37 -1.27
N MET A 246 -30.77 -14.65 -0.98
CA MET A 246 -30.35 -15.75 -1.86
C MET A 246 -31.04 -15.74 -3.23
N THR A 247 -32.12 -14.97 -3.38
CA THR A 247 -32.89 -14.78 -4.61
C THR A 247 -32.38 -13.67 -5.51
N ASP A 248 -31.43 -12.85 -5.06
CA ASP A 248 -30.86 -11.78 -5.87
C ASP A 248 -30.18 -12.31 -7.14
N PRO A 249 -30.29 -11.59 -8.28
CA PRO A 249 -29.63 -11.96 -9.52
C PRO A 249 -28.11 -11.86 -9.39
N ILE A 250 -27.40 -12.68 -10.17
CA ILE A 250 -25.94 -12.67 -10.25
C ILE A 250 -25.55 -12.00 -11.57
N GLU A 251 -24.82 -10.89 -11.49
CA GLU A 251 -24.35 -10.14 -12.66
C GLU A 251 -22.92 -10.59 -13.06
N GLU A 252 -22.72 -10.92 -14.33
CA GLU A 252 -21.45 -11.48 -14.83
C GLU A 252 -20.45 -10.40 -15.25
N HIS A 253 -19.65 -9.93 -14.29
CA HIS A 253 -18.56 -8.98 -14.56
C HIS A 253 -17.22 -9.67 -14.86
N ARG A 254 -16.36 -9.04 -15.68
CA ARG A 254 -14.98 -9.52 -15.92
C ARG A 254 -14.13 -9.44 -14.65
N ILE A 255 -14.28 -8.35 -13.91
CA ILE A 255 -13.73 -8.14 -12.58
C ILE A 255 -14.93 -7.89 -11.66
N CYS A 256 -15.10 -8.74 -10.66
CA CYS A 256 -16.12 -8.57 -9.63
C CYS A 256 -15.44 -8.20 -8.31
N VAL A 257 -15.90 -7.14 -7.66
CA VAL A 257 -15.37 -6.66 -6.37
C VAL A 257 -16.46 -6.73 -5.32
N CYS A 258 -16.22 -7.56 -4.30
CA CYS A 258 -17.11 -7.79 -3.19
C CYS A 258 -16.44 -7.40 -1.87
N VAL A 259 -17.24 -6.97 -0.88
CA VAL A 259 -16.79 -6.74 0.50
C VAL A 259 -17.51 -7.68 1.45
N ARG A 260 -16.81 -8.21 2.45
CA ARG A 260 -17.38 -8.97 3.56
C ARG A 260 -16.98 -8.36 4.91
N LYS A 261 -17.98 -7.88 5.66
CA LYS A 261 -17.87 -7.60 7.09
C LYS A 261 -17.89 -8.93 7.86
N ARG A 262 -16.97 -9.11 8.81
CA ARG A 262 -17.09 -10.18 9.81
C ARG A 262 -17.80 -9.67 11.08
N PRO A 263 -18.43 -10.53 11.90
CA PRO A 263 -18.86 -10.13 13.23
C PRO A 263 -17.68 -9.73 14.13
N LEU A 264 -17.98 -8.92 15.17
CA LEU A 264 -17.07 -8.69 16.28
C LEU A 264 -16.75 -10.01 16.99
N ASN A 265 -15.48 -10.23 17.33
CA ASN A 265 -15.02 -11.43 18.01
C ASN A 265 -15.09 -11.27 19.54
N LYS A 266 -14.94 -12.37 20.28
CA LYS A 266 -15.04 -12.37 21.76
C LYS A 266 -14.03 -11.46 22.46
N GLN A 267 -12.85 -11.23 21.89
CA GLN A 267 -11.83 -10.36 22.46
C GLN A 267 -12.17 -8.88 22.23
N GLU A 268 -12.67 -8.53 21.05
CA GLU A 268 -13.14 -7.17 20.72
C GLU A 268 -14.35 -6.80 21.60
N LEU A 269 -15.30 -7.73 21.76
CA LEU A 269 -16.45 -7.56 22.67
C LEU A 269 -16.00 -7.40 24.13
N ALA A 270 -15.02 -8.18 24.59
CA ALA A 270 -14.46 -8.06 25.95
C ALA A 270 -13.75 -6.71 26.17
N LYS A 271 -13.14 -6.13 25.13
CA LYS A 271 -12.55 -4.78 25.13
C LYS A 271 -13.60 -3.66 25.02
N LYS A 272 -14.89 -3.98 24.89
CA LYS A 272 -15.97 -3.05 24.55
C LYS A 272 -15.68 -2.24 23.26
N GLU A 273 -15.08 -2.87 22.26
CA GLU A 273 -14.93 -2.26 20.93
C GLU A 273 -16.29 -2.01 20.29
N ILE A 274 -16.43 -0.87 19.63
CA ILE A 274 -17.67 -0.48 18.94
C ILE A 274 -17.58 -0.89 17.46
N ASP A 275 -18.70 -1.35 16.91
CA ASP A 275 -18.83 -1.65 15.48
C ASP A 275 -19.06 -0.36 14.69
N VAL A 276 -18.08 -0.01 13.84
CA VAL A 276 -18.08 1.22 13.03
C VAL A 276 -18.53 0.99 11.57
N ILE A 277 -19.02 -0.21 11.22
CA ILE A 277 -19.37 -0.57 9.84
C ILE A 277 -20.86 -0.91 9.72
N SER A 278 -21.57 -0.28 8.79
CA SER A 278 -22.97 -0.61 8.49
C SER A 278 -23.13 -1.03 7.03
N VAL A 279 -23.88 -2.11 6.78
CA VAL A 279 -24.16 -2.64 5.44
C VAL A 279 -25.67 -2.57 5.21
N PRO A 280 -26.22 -1.40 4.84
CA PRO A 280 -27.67 -1.23 4.69
C PRO A 280 -28.23 -1.90 3.44
N SER A 281 -27.43 -2.15 2.39
CA SER A 281 -27.93 -2.80 1.18
C SER A 281 -26.93 -3.79 0.59
N LYS A 282 -27.39 -4.58 -0.38
CA LYS A 282 -26.55 -5.55 -1.09
C LYS A 282 -25.31 -4.99 -1.80
N CYS A 283 -25.21 -3.69 -2.02
CA CYS A 283 -24.08 -3.04 -2.69
C CYS A 283 -23.45 -1.90 -1.86
N LEU A 284 -24.20 -1.30 -0.94
CA LEU A 284 -23.79 -0.12 -0.17
C LEU A 284 -23.24 -0.49 1.20
N LEU A 285 -22.11 0.12 1.55
CA LEU A 285 -21.47 0.01 2.86
C LEU A 285 -21.09 1.40 3.39
N PHE A 286 -21.29 1.64 4.68
CA PHE A 286 -20.85 2.83 5.39
C PHE A 286 -19.74 2.49 6.38
N VAL A 287 -18.72 3.35 6.43
CA VAL A 287 -17.72 3.43 7.50
C VAL A 287 -18.01 4.68 8.33
N HIS A 288 -18.24 4.51 9.62
CA HIS A 288 -18.45 5.59 10.58
C HIS A 288 -17.12 5.98 11.20
N GLU A 289 -16.29 6.76 10.49
CA GLU A 289 -14.95 7.12 10.96
C GLU A 289 -15.05 8.07 12.18
N PRO A 290 -14.60 7.67 13.39
CA PRO A 290 -14.71 8.52 14.58
C PRO A 290 -13.61 9.59 14.55
N LYS A 291 -14.00 10.87 14.48
CA LYS A 291 -13.06 12.00 14.43
C LYS A 291 -13.29 13.02 15.53
N LEU A 292 -12.25 13.79 15.77
CA LEU A 292 -12.22 14.93 16.69
C LEU A 292 -11.93 16.17 15.84
N LYS A 293 -12.72 17.23 16.05
CA LYS A 293 -12.41 18.56 15.53
C LYS A 293 -11.29 19.21 16.37
N VAL A 294 -10.75 20.33 15.88
CA VAL A 294 -9.72 21.11 16.57
C VAL A 294 -10.18 21.63 17.94
N ASP A 295 -11.48 21.88 18.10
CA ASP A 295 -12.13 22.25 19.38
C ASP A 295 -12.43 21.04 20.31
N LEU A 296 -11.88 19.86 20.00
CA LEU A 296 -12.14 18.58 20.65
C LEU A 296 -13.60 18.05 20.52
N THR A 297 -14.45 18.68 19.70
CA THR A 297 -15.80 18.17 19.42
C THR A 297 -15.71 16.84 18.66
N LYS A 298 -16.24 15.77 19.25
CA LYS A 298 -16.38 14.45 18.62
C LYS A 298 -17.43 14.50 17.51
N TYR A 299 -17.15 13.90 16.36
CA TYR A 299 -18.09 13.72 15.26
C TYR A 299 -17.82 12.41 14.50
N LEU A 300 -18.77 11.99 13.66
CA LEU A 300 -18.59 10.88 12.74
C LEU A 300 -18.44 11.41 11.31
N GLU A 301 -17.43 10.92 10.60
CA GLU A 301 -17.34 11.08 9.15
C GLU A 301 -17.84 9.80 8.49
N ASN A 302 -19.05 9.85 7.93
CA ASN A 302 -19.73 8.71 7.35
C ASN A 302 -19.33 8.54 5.87
N GLN A 303 -18.28 7.75 5.61
CA GLN A 303 -17.85 7.44 4.25
C GLN A 303 -18.69 6.30 3.66
N ALA A 304 -19.32 6.54 2.51
CA ALA A 304 -20.08 5.56 1.75
C ALA A 304 -19.18 4.90 0.68
N PHE A 305 -19.32 3.59 0.49
CA PHE A 305 -18.67 2.82 -0.57
C PHE A 305 -19.66 1.91 -1.27
N CYS A 306 -19.54 1.74 -2.59
CA CYS A 306 -20.45 0.95 -3.41
C CYS A 306 -19.71 -0.15 -4.17
N PHE A 307 -20.03 -1.41 -3.88
CA PHE A 307 -19.42 -2.60 -4.48
C PHE A 307 -20.45 -3.42 -5.25
N ASP A 308 -20.02 -4.48 -5.94
CA ASP A 308 -20.96 -5.35 -6.66
C ASP A 308 -21.80 -6.13 -5.65
N PHE A 309 -21.14 -6.63 -4.60
CA PHE A 309 -21.79 -7.24 -3.44
C PHE A 309 -21.12 -6.79 -2.12
N ALA A 310 -21.93 -6.37 -1.16
CA ALA A 310 -21.56 -6.05 0.21
C ALA A 310 -22.26 -7.05 1.15
N PHE A 311 -21.46 -7.88 1.82
CA PHE A 311 -21.92 -8.88 2.78
C PHE A 311 -21.74 -8.38 4.21
N ASP A 312 -22.81 -8.49 4.99
CA ASP A 312 -22.87 -8.13 6.40
C ASP A 312 -22.24 -9.21 7.31
N GLU A 313 -22.30 -9.01 8.63
CA GLU A 313 -21.84 -9.96 9.62
C GLU A 313 -22.63 -11.28 9.69
N THR A 314 -23.85 -11.34 9.12
CA THR A 314 -24.70 -12.55 9.14
C THR A 314 -24.41 -13.48 7.96
N ALA A 315 -23.84 -12.96 6.86
CA ALA A 315 -23.52 -13.73 5.66
C ALA A 315 -22.57 -14.92 5.89
N SER A 316 -23.07 -16.12 5.59
CA SER A 316 -22.30 -17.37 5.65
C SER A 316 -21.30 -17.51 4.49
N ASN A 317 -20.33 -18.42 4.62
CA ASN A 317 -19.41 -18.73 3.53
C ASN A 317 -20.13 -19.23 2.26
N GLU A 318 -21.28 -19.90 2.41
CA GLU A 318 -22.07 -20.42 1.28
C GLU A 318 -22.76 -19.30 0.49
N VAL A 319 -23.31 -18.30 1.19
CA VAL A 319 -23.86 -17.08 0.56
C VAL A 319 -22.77 -16.40 -0.25
N ILE A 320 -21.60 -16.17 0.37
CA ILE A 320 -20.48 -15.50 -0.29
C ILE A 320 -20.02 -16.31 -1.51
N TYR A 321 -19.85 -17.63 -1.36
CA TYR A 321 -19.45 -18.52 -2.46
C TYR A 321 -20.40 -18.42 -3.65
N ARG A 322 -21.73 -18.41 -3.41
CA ARG A 322 -22.76 -18.29 -4.46
C ARG A 322 -22.59 -17.06 -5.35
N PHE A 323 -22.31 -15.91 -4.75
CA PHE A 323 -22.22 -14.63 -5.46
C PHE A 323 -20.80 -14.30 -5.96
N THR A 324 -19.76 -14.96 -5.44
CA THR A 324 -18.34 -14.67 -5.77
C THR A 324 -17.69 -15.72 -6.69
N ALA A 325 -17.39 -16.90 -6.15
CA ALA A 325 -16.57 -17.92 -6.80
C ALA A 325 -17.39 -18.92 -7.64
N ARG A 326 -18.67 -19.12 -7.32
CA ARG A 326 -19.54 -20.06 -8.04
C ARG A 326 -19.75 -19.74 -9.53
N PRO A 327 -19.95 -18.48 -9.95
CA PRO A 327 -20.06 -18.14 -11.37
C PRO A 327 -18.78 -18.46 -12.14
N LEU A 328 -17.62 -18.23 -11.50
CA LEU A 328 -16.30 -18.49 -12.07
C LEU A 328 -16.02 -19.97 -12.36
N VAL A 329 -16.72 -20.90 -11.69
CA VAL A 329 -16.66 -22.33 -12.04
C VAL A 329 -17.13 -22.56 -13.48
N HIS A 330 -18.13 -21.83 -13.97
CA HIS A 330 -18.60 -21.98 -15.35
C HIS A 330 -17.53 -21.51 -16.36
N THR A 331 -16.78 -20.46 -16.02
CA THR A 331 -15.70 -19.91 -16.87
C THR A 331 -14.61 -20.94 -17.18
N ILE A 332 -14.20 -21.77 -16.22
CA ILE A 332 -13.17 -22.80 -16.49
C ILE A 332 -13.68 -23.94 -17.38
N PHE A 333 -14.97 -24.29 -17.30
CA PHE A 333 -15.58 -25.27 -18.21
C PHE A 333 -15.74 -24.72 -19.64
N GLN A 334 -15.84 -23.39 -19.79
CA GLN A 334 -15.82 -22.69 -21.08
C GLN A 334 -14.40 -22.50 -21.65
N GLY A 335 -13.37 -23.11 -21.06
CA GLY A 335 -11.97 -22.99 -21.51
C GLY A 335 -11.27 -21.72 -21.03
N GLY A 336 -11.84 -21.02 -20.05
CA GLY A 336 -11.31 -19.77 -19.51
C GLY A 336 -10.38 -19.94 -18.31
N LYS A 337 -9.80 -18.82 -17.88
CA LYS A 337 -9.08 -18.69 -16.63
C LYS A 337 -9.98 -17.96 -15.62
N ALA A 338 -9.97 -18.43 -14.38
CA ALA A 338 -10.73 -17.87 -13.28
C ALA A 338 -9.81 -17.60 -12.11
N THR A 339 -10.01 -16.50 -11.38
CA THR A 339 -9.28 -16.26 -10.14
C THR A 339 -10.19 -15.62 -9.10
N CYS A 340 -10.20 -16.15 -7.88
CA CYS A 340 -10.87 -15.53 -6.74
C CYS A 340 -9.84 -15.33 -5.63
N PHE A 341 -9.66 -14.10 -5.14
CA PHE A 341 -8.71 -13.80 -4.08
C PHE A 341 -9.34 -13.06 -2.89
N ALA A 342 -9.00 -13.48 -1.68
CA ALA A 342 -9.37 -12.79 -0.45
C ALA A 342 -8.27 -11.80 -0.04
N TYR A 343 -8.64 -10.53 0.20
CA TYR A 343 -7.74 -9.43 0.55
C TYR A 343 -8.20 -8.71 1.82
N GLY A 344 -7.27 -8.12 2.60
CA GLY A 344 -7.59 -7.34 3.80
C GLY A 344 -6.66 -7.65 4.98
N GLN A 345 -6.91 -7.05 6.14
CA GLN A 345 -6.00 -7.11 7.30
C GLN A 345 -5.89 -8.51 7.92
N THR A 346 -4.84 -8.75 8.69
CA THR A 346 -4.82 -9.91 9.61
C THR A 346 -6.01 -9.88 10.56
N GLY A 347 -6.61 -11.04 10.78
CA GLY A 347 -7.82 -11.20 11.59
C GLY A 347 -9.15 -10.85 10.89
N SER A 348 -9.18 -10.32 9.65
CA SER A 348 -10.45 -10.02 8.97
C SER A 348 -11.21 -11.23 8.43
N GLY A 349 -10.61 -12.43 8.46
CA GLY A 349 -11.28 -13.69 8.13
C GLY A 349 -10.97 -14.28 6.74
N LYS A 350 -9.96 -13.79 6.01
CA LYS A 350 -9.54 -14.32 4.69
C LYS A 350 -9.47 -15.85 4.64
N THR A 351 -8.62 -16.45 5.49
CA THR A 351 -8.43 -17.91 5.58
C THR A 351 -9.69 -18.65 6.07
N HIS A 352 -10.57 -18.02 6.85
CA HIS A 352 -11.86 -18.61 7.25
C HIS A 352 -12.82 -18.72 6.05
N THR A 353 -12.85 -17.71 5.18
CA THR A 353 -13.65 -17.74 3.93
C THR A 353 -13.08 -18.75 2.94
N MET A 354 -11.77 -18.72 2.70
CA MET A 354 -11.13 -19.53 1.67
C MET A 354 -10.99 -21.00 2.08
N GLY A 355 -10.35 -21.28 3.23
CA GLY A 355 -9.99 -22.62 3.69
C GLY A 355 -10.91 -23.23 4.76
N GLY A 356 -11.95 -22.51 5.22
CA GLY A 356 -12.95 -23.05 6.16
C GLY A 356 -12.68 -22.77 7.65
N GLY A 357 -11.48 -22.32 8.03
CA GLY A 357 -11.16 -21.84 9.39
C GLY A 357 -10.71 -22.93 10.39
N LYS A 358 -9.80 -22.59 11.31
CA LYS A 358 -9.07 -23.56 12.18
C LYS A 358 -9.94 -24.46 13.09
N ALA A 359 -11.20 -24.12 13.33
CA ALA A 359 -12.13 -24.86 14.18
C ALA A 359 -13.37 -25.38 13.43
N GLN A 360 -13.39 -25.28 12.10
CA GLN A 360 -14.49 -25.73 11.25
C GLN A 360 -13.95 -26.56 10.09
N ASN A 361 -14.73 -27.53 9.64
CA ASN A 361 -14.32 -28.46 8.59
C ASN A 361 -13.97 -27.71 7.30
N ALA A 362 -12.84 -28.05 6.66
CA ALA A 362 -12.41 -27.45 5.38
C ALA A 362 -13.48 -27.53 4.27
N SER A 363 -14.40 -28.51 4.40
CA SER A 363 -15.63 -28.66 3.63
C SER A 363 -16.58 -27.45 3.59
N LYS A 364 -16.37 -26.43 4.43
CA LYS A 364 -17.10 -25.14 4.46
C LYS A 364 -16.30 -23.94 3.92
N GLY A 365 -15.09 -24.16 3.42
CA GLY A 365 -14.30 -23.13 2.72
C GLY A 365 -14.68 -23.02 1.24
N ILE A 366 -14.41 -21.86 0.62
CA ILE A 366 -14.57 -21.67 -0.83
C ILE A 366 -13.80 -22.72 -1.63
N TYR A 367 -12.61 -23.17 -1.18
CA TYR A 367 -11.85 -24.24 -1.84
C TYR A 367 -12.69 -25.52 -2.05
N ALA A 368 -13.32 -26.01 -0.98
CA ALA A 368 -14.11 -27.24 -1.03
C ALA A 368 -15.46 -27.06 -1.75
N MET A 369 -16.11 -25.90 -1.59
CA MET A 369 -17.37 -25.61 -2.29
C MET A 369 -17.18 -25.49 -3.81
N ALA A 370 -16.12 -24.79 -4.26
CA ALA A 370 -15.76 -24.73 -5.67
C ALA A 370 -15.45 -26.12 -6.23
N SER A 371 -14.71 -26.95 -5.48
CA SER A 371 -14.36 -28.31 -5.90
C SER A 371 -15.60 -29.21 -6.05
N ARG A 372 -16.58 -29.09 -5.14
CA ARG A 372 -17.87 -29.80 -5.26
C ARG A 372 -18.61 -29.41 -6.54
N ASP A 373 -18.78 -28.11 -6.79
CA ASP A 373 -19.45 -27.65 -8.02
C ASP A 373 -18.66 -28.04 -9.28
N VAL A 374 -17.33 -28.09 -9.25
CA VAL A 374 -16.53 -28.61 -10.38
C VAL A 374 -16.87 -30.06 -10.70
N PHE A 375 -16.94 -30.95 -9.70
CA PHE A 375 -17.33 -32.34 -9.94
C PHE A 375 -18.81 -32.49 -10.34
N LEU A 376 -19.71 -31.65 -9.82
CA LEU A 376 -21.10 -31.61 -10.25
C LEU A 376 -21.24 -31.18 -11.72
N LEU A 377 -20.57 -30.10 -12.15
CA LEU A 377 -20.58 -29.63 -13.53
C LEU A 377 -19.93 -30.65 -14.48
N LYS A 378 -18.79 -31.25 -14.10
CA LYS A 378 -18.11 -32.29 -14.88
C LYS A 378 -19.04 -33.47 -15.23
N ASN A 379 -19.94 -33.82 -14.32
CA ASN A 379 -20.88 -34.92 -14.50
C ASN A 379 -22.16 -34.55 -15.28
N GLN A 380 -22.39 -33.26 -15.58
CA GLN A 380 -23.53 -32.83 -16.40
C GLN A 380 -23.38 -33.30 -17.86
N PRO A 381 -24.47 -33.64 -18.56
CA PRO A 381 -24.42 -34.09 -19.96
C PRO A 381 -23.66 -33.16 -20.91
N ARG A 382 -23.72 -31.85 -20.67
CA ARG A 382 -23.02 -30.81 -21.46
C ARG A 382 -21.49 -30.94 -21.44
N TYR A 383 -20.92 -31.39 -20.32
CA TYR A 383 -19.46 -31.43 -20.12
C TYR A 383 -18.88 -32.84 -20.05
N ARG A 384 -19.72 -33.85 -19.76
CA ARG A 384 -19.32 -35.27 -19.67
C ARG A 384 -18.57 -35.78 -20.90
N ASN A 385 -18.95 -35.32 -22.09
CA ASN A 385 -18.36 -35.74 -23.37
C ASN A 385 -16.99 -35.12 -23.67
N LEU A 386 -16.53 -34.12 -22.89
CA LEU A 386 -15.23 -33.47 -23.09
C LEU A 386 -14.05 -34.33 -22.62
N GLY A 387 -14.28 -35.37 -21.80
CA GLY A 387 -13.21 -36.22 -21.26
C GLY A 387 -12.26 -35.46 -20.33
N LEU A 388 -12.80 -34.52 -19.55
CA LEU A 388 -12.03 -33.67 -18.64
C LEU A 388 -11.48 -34.45 -17.44
N GLU A 389 -10.19 -34.30 -17.19
CA GLU A 389 -9.49 -34.73 -15.98
C GLU A 389 -9.35 -33.52 -15.04
N VAL A 390 -9.49 -33.76 -13.73
CA VAL A 390 -9.39 -32.71 -12.70
C VAL A 390 -8.10 -32.90 -11.93
N TYR A 391 -7.24 -31.89 -11.95
CA TYR A 391 -6.01 -31.84 -11.18
C TYR A 391 -6.07 -30.71 -10.15
N VAL A 392 -5.40 -30.87 -9.02
CA VAL A 392 -5.24 -29.81 -8.02
C VAL A 392 -3.77 -29.55 -7.70
N THR A 393 -3.47 -28.30 -7.40
CA THR A 393 -2.17 -27.86 -6.86
C THR A 393 -2.41 -27.01 -5.63
N PHE A 394 -1.47 -26.99 -4.69
CA PHE A 394 -1.52 -26.10 -3.53
C PHE A 394 -0.11 -25.66 -3.17
N PHE A 395 0.15 -24.35 -3.19
CA PHE A 395 1.46 -23.80 -2.86
C PHE A 395 1.33 -22.49 -2.07
N GLU A 396 2.39 -22.14 -1.34
CA GLU A 396 2.52 -20.85 -0.67
C GLU A 396 3.64 -20.00 -1.27
N ILE A 397 3.42 -18.68 -1.27
CA ILE A 397 4.45 -17.67 -1.52
C ILE A 397 4.80 -17.08 -0.16
N TYR A 398 6.05 -17.29 0.26
CA TYR A 398 6.57 -16.89 1.57
C TYR A 398 7.99 -16.34 1.41
N ASN A 399 8.24 -15.15 1.97
CA ASN A 399 9.52 -14.43 1.86
C ASN A 399 10.12 -14.42 0.43
N GLY A 400 9.32 -14.01 -0.56
CA GLY A 400 9.71 -13.93 -1.97
C GLY A 400 9.90 -15.27 -2.71
N LYS A 401 9.81 -16.41 -2.01
CA LYS A 401 10.06 -17.77 -2.52
C LYS A 401 8.73 -18.54 -2.60
N LEU A 402 8.64 -19.52 -3.52
CA LEU A 402 7.48 -20.42 -3.63
C LEU A 402 7.79 -21.78 -3.02
N PHE A 403 6.80 -22.37 -2.35
CA PHE A 403 6.90 -23.69 -1.73
C PHE A 403 5.63 -24.52 -2.00
N ASP A 404 5.80 -25.75 -2.46
CA ASP A 404 4.71 -26.70 -2.71
C ASP A 404 4.17 -27.27 -1.38
N LEU A 405 2.90 -27.01 -1.06
CA LEU A 405 2.28 -27.45 0.20
C LEU A 405 1.86 -28.92 0.18
N LEU A 406 1.76 -29.54 -1.01
CA LEU A 406 1.44 -30.96 -1.18
C LEU A 406 2.73 -31.80 -1.20
N ASN A 407 3.82 -31.23 -1.73
CA ASN A 407 5.16 -31.83 -1.73
C ASN A 407 6.07 -31.30 -0.60
N LYS A 408 5.60 -31.36 0.66
CA LYS A 408 6.40 -31.11 1.88
C LYS A 408 7.21 -29.79 1.92
N LYS A 409 6.68 -28.70 1.35
CA LYS A 409 7.36 -27.41 1.15
C LYS A 409 8.59 -27.48 0.24
N ALA A 410 8.58 -28.32 -0.79
CA ALA A 410 9.60 -28.29 -1.83
C ALA A 410 9.67 -26.89 -2.48
N LYS A 411 10.88 -26.30 -2.56
CA LYS A 411 11.09 -24.96 -3.14
C LYS A 411 10.88 -25.00 -4.65
N LEU A 412 10.01 -24.13 -5.15
CA LEU A 412 9.64 -24.04 -6.57
C LEU A 412 10.39 -22.90 -7.28
N ARG A 413 10.55 -23.01 -8.60
CA ARG A 413 11.12 -21.96 -9.45
C ARG A 413 10.05 -21.38 -10.37
N VAL A 414 9.99 -20.05 -10.47
CA VAL A 414 9.07 -19.33 -11.37
C VAL A 414 9.88 -18.79 -12.53
N LEU A 415 9.57 -19.26 -13.74
CA LEU A 415 10.18 -18.82 -15.00
C LEU A 415 9.11 -18.23 -15.93
N GLU A 416 9.55 -17.45 -16.92
CA GLU A 416 8.72 -16.89 -17.97
C GLU A 416 9.22 -17.45 -19.31
N ASP A 417 8.33 -18.00 -20.15
CA ASP A 417 8.70 -18.56 -21.44
C ASP A 417 8.77 -17.52 -22.56
N GLY A 418 9.19 -17.94 -23.77
CA GLY A 418 9.29 -17.06 -24.94
C GLY A 418 7.95 -16.48 -25.44
N LYS A 419 6.81 -16.92 -24.90
CA LYS A 419 5.47 -16.37 -25.14
C LYS A 419 4.99 -15.51 -23.95
N GLN A 420 5.90 -15.15 -23.04
CA GLN A 420 5.65 -14.45 -21.79
C GLN A 420 4.72 -15.19 -20.81
N GLN A 421 4.51 -16.51 -20.97
CA GLN A 421 3.69 -17.28 -20.04
C GLN A 421 4.53 -17.68 -18.83
N VAL A 422 3.98 -17.46 -17.64
CA VAL A 422 4.67 -17.76 -16.38
C VAL A 422 4.42 -19.22 -16.01
N GLN A 423 5.50 -19.99 -15.87
CA GLN A 423 5.48 -21.40 -15.50
C GLN A 423 6.15 -21.62 -14.15
N VAL A 424 5.53 -22.43 -13.30
CA VAL A 424 6.05 -22.80 -11.97
C VAL A 424 6.65 -24.20 -12.07
N LEU A 425 7.98 -24.27 -12.19
CA LEU A 425 8.71 -25.54 -12.29
C LEU A 425 8.78 -26.25 -10.95
N GLY A 426 8.48 -27.56 -10.99
CA GLY A 426 8.52 -28.47 -9.83
C GLY A 426 7.21 -28.57 -9.05
N LEU A 427 6.18 -27.81 -9.42
CA LEU A 427 4.85 -27.86 -8.78
C LEU A 427 4.17 -29.19 -9.11
N GLN A 428 3.71 -29.93 -8.10
CA GLN A 428 3.02 -31.20 -8.31
C GLN A 428 1.54 -30.99 -8.63
N GLU A 429 1.10 -31.56 -9.76
CA GLU A 429 -0.31 -31.63 -10.15
C GLU A 429 -0.89 -32.99 -9.73
N HIS A 430 -1.78 -32.99 -8.73
CA HIS A 430 -2.40 -34.21 -8.23
C HIS A 430 -3.74 -34.46 -8.92
N LEU A 431 -3.87 -35.58 -9.64
CA LEU A 431 -5.13 -36.04 -10.21
C LEU A 431 -6.12 -36.39 -9.08
N VAL A 432 -7.36 -35.89 -9.17
CA VAL A 432 -8.41 -36.09 -8.17
C VAL A 432 -9.71 -36.57 -8.83
N ASN A 433 -10.36 -37.55 -8.22
CA ASN A 433 -11.53 -38.21 -8.81
C ASN A 433 -12.86 -37.80 -8.17
N CYS A 434 -12.84 -37.30 -6.94
CA CYS A 434 -14.02 -36.77 -6.24
C CYS A 434 -13.69 -35.53 -5.37
N ALA A 435 -14.74 -34.86 -4.88
CA ALA A 435 -14.58 -33.70 -4.02
C ALA A 435 -13.92 -34.03 -2.67
N ASP A 436 -14.10 -35.24 -2.14
CA ASP A 436 -13.51 -35.65 -0.86
C ASP A 436 -11.99 -35.87 -0.96
N ASP A 437 -11.49 -36.30 -2.13
CA ASP A 437 -10.04 -36.33 -2.37
C ASP A 437 -9.45 -34.92 -2.33
N VAL A 438 -10.15 -33.93 -2.93
CA VAL A 438 -9.73 -32.54 -2.88
C VAL A 438 -9.73 -31.98 -1.45
N ILE A 439 -10.73 -32.33 -0.63
CA ILE A 439 -10.76 -31.95 0.79
C ILE A 439 -9.54 -32.50 1.53
N LYS A 440 -9.14 -33.76 1.30
CA LYS A 440 -7.90 -34.33 1.88
C LYS A 440 -6.65 -33.54 1.46
N MET A 441 -6.55 -33.12 0.20
CA MET A 441 -5.42 -32.31 -0.28
C MET A 441 -5.40 -30.90 0.34
N ILE A 442 -6.58 -30.29 0.54
CA ILE A 442 -6.73 -29.01 1.23
C ILE A 442 -6.29 -29.14 2.70
N ASP A 443 -6.72 -30.19 3.40
CA ASP A 443 -6.34 -30.45 4.80
C ASP A 443 -4.83 -30.70 4.92
N MET A 444 -4.25 -31.51 4.03
CA MET A 444 -2.81 -31.78 3.96
C MET A 444 -1.99 -30.49 3.77
N GLY A 445 -2.34 -29.68 2.76
CA GLY A 445 -1.65 -28.43 2.50
C GLY A 445 -1.87 -27.37 3.58
N SER A 446 -3.05 -27.36 4.23
CA SER A 446 -3.35 -26.45 5.34
C SER A 446 -2.59 -26.83 6.63
N ALA A 447 -2.40 -28.13 6.89
CA ALA A 447 -1.53 -28.63 7.94
C ALA A 447 -0.06 -28.30 7.64
N CYS A 448 0.39 -28.48 6.40
CA CYS A 448 1.75 -28.11 5.96
C CYS A 448 2.00 -26.60 6.08
N ARG A 449 1.03 -25.74 5.72
CA ARG A 449 1.09 -24.29 5.94
C ARG A 449 1.10 -23.94 7.44
N THR A 450 0.48 -24.76 8.28
CA THR A 450 0.37 -24.52 9.74
C THR A 450 1.60 -24.97 10.53
N SER A 451 2.35 -25.98 10.09
CA SER A 451 3.50 -26.52 10.83
C SER A 451 4.70 -25.55 10.97
N GLY A 452 4.69 -24.42 10.26
CA GLY A 452 5.66 -23.33 10.43
C GLY A 452 5.31 -22.30 11.52
N GLN A 453 4.29 -22.53 12.34
CA GLN A 453 3.86 -21.59 13.38
C GLN A 453 4.75 -21.66 14.63
N THR A 454 5.49 -20.58 14.91
CA THR A 454 6.02 -20.30 16.25
C THR A 454 4.94 -19.65 17.11
N PHE A 455 5.09 -19.66 18.45
CA PHE A 455 4.11 -19.12 19.40
C PHE A 455 3.69 -17.66 19.16
N ALA A 456 4.49 -16.86 18.44
CA ALA A 456 4.20 -15.47 18.09
C ALA A 456 3.57 -15.28 16.69
N ASN A 457 3.67 -16.27 15.79
CA ASN A 457 3.47 -16.08 14.35
C ASN A 457 2.36 -17.00 13.81
N SER A 458 1.14 -16.47 13.64
CA SER A 458 0.07 -17.18 12.93
C SER A 458 0.34 -17.23 11.41
N ASN A 459 1.16 -18.17 10.95
CA ASN A 459 1.74 -18.25 9.59
C ASN A 459 0.76 -18.02 8.41
N SER A 460 -0.55 -18.22 8.58
CA SER A 460 -1.55 -17.89 7.55
C SER A 460 -1.70 -16.39 7.27
N SER A 461 -1.26 -15.50 8.16
CA SER A 461 -1.21 -14.05 7.87
C SER A 461 0.02 -13.62 7.06
N ARG A 462 1.07 -14.46 7.00
CA ARG A 462 2.40 -14.06 6.49
C ARG A 462 2.84 -14.78 5.22
N SER A 463 1.98 -15.63 4.69
CA SER A 463 2.16 -16.38 3.45
C SER A 463 0.94 -16.18 2.56
N HIS A 464 1.13 -15.92 1.26
CA HIS A 464 0.03 -15.98 0.30
C HIS A 464 -0.16 -17.44 -0.11
N ALA A 465 -1.34 -18.01 0.10
CA ALA A 465 -1.63 -19.38 -0.31
C ALA A 465 -2.45 -19.40 -1.60
N CYS A 466 -2.02 -20.21 -2.57
CA CYS A 466 -2.67 -20.37 -3.86
C CYS A 466 -3.06 -21.83 -4.04
N PHE A 467 -4.37 -22.10 -3.98
CA PHE A 467 -4.96 -23.40 -4.30
C PHE A 467 -5.52 -23.33 -5.72
N GLN A 468 -5.14 -24.26 -6.60
CA GLN A 468 -5.61 -24.25 -7.99
C GLN A 468 -6.37 -25.53 -8.34
N ILE A 469 -7.44 -25.35 -9.10
CA ILE A 469 -8.18 -26.44 -9.76
C ILE A 469 -7.91 -26.31 -11.26
N LEU A 470 -7.36 -27.35 -11.85
CA LEU A 470 -6.96 -27.41 -13.25
C LEU A 470 -7.84 -28.44 -13.95
N LEU A 471 -8.44 -28.05 -15.07
CA LEU A 471 -9.14 -28.96 -15.98
C LEU A 471 -8.22 -29.25 -17.16
N ARG A 472 -7.95 -30.54 -17.43
CA ARG A 472 -7.15 -30.97 -18.57
C ARG A 472 -7.95 -31.91 -19.48
N THR A 473 -7.64 -31.88 -20.77
CA THR A 473 -8.18 -32.80 -21.77
C THR A 473 -7.02 -33.34 -22.60
N LYS A 474 -6.79 -34.67 -22.55
CA LYS A 474 -5.67 -35.33 -23.28
C LYS A 474 -4.32 -34.64 -23.00
N GLY A 475 -4.04 -34.35 -21.72
CA GLY A 475 -2.86 -33.64 -21.25
C GLY A 475 -2.83 -32.12 -21.48
N ARG A 476 -3.66 -31.55 -22.37
CA ARG A 476 -3.72 -30.11 -22.63
C ARG A 476 -4.55 -29.39 -21.55
N MET A 477 -4.12 -28.20 -21.15
CA MET A 477 -4.88 -27.33 -20.25
C MET A 477 -6.18 -26.87 -20.93
N HIS A 478 -7.33 -27.16 -20.33
CA HIS A 478 -8.64 -26.68 -20.75
C HIS A 478 -9.00 -25.41 -19.97
N GLY A 479 -8.97 -25.45 -18.64
CA GLY A 479 -9.31 -24.29 -17.80
C GLY A 479 -8.56 -24.31 -16.46
N LYS A 480 -8.39 -23.13 -15.85
CA LYS A 480 -7.64 -22.94 -14.59
C LYS A 480 -8.40 -22.04 -13.64
N PHE A 481 -8.74 -22.53 -12.45
CA PHE A 481 -9.28 -21.73 -11.35
C PHE A 481 -8.22 -21.57 -10.26
N SER A 482 -7.76 -20.34 -10.02
CA SER A 482 -6.89 -20.01 -8.88
C SER A 482 -7.70 -19.42 -7.73
N LEU A 483 -7.64 -20.05 -6.56
CA LEU A 483 -8.29 -19.60 -5.33
C LEU A 483 -7.18 -19.17 -4.34
N VAL A 484 -7.14 -17.87 -4.01
CA VAL A 484 -5.98 -17.27 -3.34
C VAL A 484 -6.37 -16.67 -1.98
N ASP A 485 -5.70 -17.11 -0.91
CA ASP A 485 -5.75 -16.52 0.42
C ASP A 485 -4.50 -15.67 0.60
N LEU A 486 -4.62 -14.36 0.39
CA LEU A 486 -3.50 -13.43 0.51
C LEU A 486 -3.07 -13.26 1.98
N ALA A 487 -1.84 -12.81 2.17
CA ALA A 487 -1.33 -12.34 3.46
C ALA A 487 -2.08 -11.09 3.96
N GLY A 488 -1.84 -10.70 5.22
CA GLY A 488 -2.37 -9.46 5.81
C GLY A 488 -1.88 -8.19 5.11
N ASN A 489 -2.67 -7.12 5.09
CA ASN A 489 -2.28 -5.81 4.53
C ASN A 489 -1.93 -4.76 5.60
N GLU A 490 -1.62 -5.20 6.82
CA GLU A 490 -1.05 -4.37 7.89
C GLU A 490 0.25 -3.65 7.48
N ARG A 491 0.52 -2.51 8.13
CA ARG A 491 1.63 -1.62 7.80
C ARG A 491 2.93 -2.14 8.41
N GLY A 492 4.06 -1.86 7.75
CA GLY A 492 5.39 -2.16 8.32
C GLY A 492 5.62 -1.52 9.70
N ALA A 493 4.94 -0.39 9.98
CA ALA A 493 4.92 0.28 11.27
C ALA A 493 4.37 -0.58 12.42
N ASP A 494 3.50 -1.56 12.13
CA ASP A 494 2.89 -2.45 13.12
C ASP A 494 3.85 -3.58 13.52
N THR A 495 4.79 -3.90 12.62
CA THR A 495 5.85 -4.89 12.81
C THR A 495 7.20 -4.30 13.26
N SER A 496 7.32 -2.97 13.41
CA SER A 496 8.62 -2.31 13.61
C SER A 496 9.35 -2.68 14.91
N SER A 497 8.60 -3.14 15.93
CA SER A 497 9.14 -3.63 17.21
C SER A 497 9.28 -5.15 17.30
N ALA A 498 8.91 -5.88 16.24
CA ALA A 498 9.06 -7.33 16.18
C ALA A 498 10.50 -7.75 15.88
N ASP A 499 10.77 -9.05 15.96
CA ASP A 499 12.05 -9.64 15.57
C ASP A 499 12.36 -9.42 14.07
N ARG A 500 13.64 -9.54 13.72
CA ARG A 500 14.13 -9.31 12.35
C ARG A 500 13.45 -10.19 11.31
N GLN A 501 13.14 -11.45 11.62
CA GLN A 501 12.50 -12.37 10.68
C GLN A 501 11.05 -11.95 10.42
N THR A 502 10.30 -11.55 11.46
CA THR A 502 8.97 -10.93 11.32
C THR A 502 9.02 -9.64 10.49
N ARG A 503 10.04 -8.78 10.66
CA ARG A 503 10.21 -7.57 9.83
C ARG A 503 10.47 -7.91 8.35
N MET A 504 11.31 -8.91 8.07
CA MET A 504 11.58 -9.40 6.70
C MET A 504 10.30 -9.90 6.01
N GLU A 505 9.48 -10.66 6.73
CA GLU A 505 8.18 -11.13 6.26
C GLU A 505 7.22 -9.96 5.99
N GLY A 506 7.08 -9.02 6.94
CA GLY A 506 6.25 -7.82 6.79
C GLY A 506 6.62 -6.96 5.58
N ALA A 507 7.91 -6.82 5.30
CA ALA A 507 8.41 -6.14 4.11
C ALA A 507 8.03 -6.87 2.81
N GLU A 508 8.14 -8.21 2.75
CA GLU A 508 7.75 -8.97 1.54
C GLU A 508 6.26 -9.02 1.28
N ILE A 509 5.47 -9.09 2.34
CA ILE A 509 4.01 -9.01 2.25
C ILE A 509 3.63 -7.65 1.65
N ASN A 510 4.21 -6.56 2.17
CA ASN A 510 3.96 -5.22 1.64
C ASN A 510 4.48 -5.03 0.21
N LYS A 511 5.67 -5.53 -0.15
CA LYS A 511 6.21 -5.49 -1.53
C LYS A 511 5.28 -6.21 -2.51
N SER A 512 4.87 -7.44 -2.19
CA SER A 512 4.02 -8.24 -3.06
C SER A 512 2.60 -7.70 -3.20
N LEU A 513 2.04 -7.15 -2.12
CA LEU A 513 0.74 -6.46 -2.17
C LEU A 513 0.84 -5.12 -2.93
N LEU A 514 1.90 -4.33 -2.75
CA LEU A 514 2.13 -3.09 -3.50
C LEU A 514 2.28 -3.35 -5.00
N ALA A 515 3.06 -4.36 -5.39
CA ALA A 515 3.18 -4.80 -6.77
C ALA A 515 1.81 -5.17 -7.37
N LEU A 516 0.94 -5.85 -6.60
CA LEU A 516 -0.42 -6.15 -7.02
C LEU A 516 -1.26 -4.86 -7.18
N LYS A 517 -1.14 -3.88 -6.27
CA LYS A 517 -1.81 -2.58 -6.40
C LYS A 517 -1.38 -1.86 -7.68
N GLU A 518 -0.09 -1.84 -7.97
CA GLU A 518 0.46 -1.16 -9.14
C GLU A 518 0.12 -1.88 -10.45
N CYS A 519 0.05 -3.21 -10.47
CA CYS A 519 -0.46 -3.96 -11.62
C CYS A 519 -1.92 -3.59 -11.93
N ILE A 520 -2.79 -3.61 -10.92
CA ILE A 520 -4.20 -3.22 -11.04
C ILE A 520 -4.32 -1.77 -11.51
N ARG A 521 -3.60 -0.84 -10.87
CA ARG A 521 -3.61 0.59 -11.24
C ARG A 521 -3.13 0.84 -12.67
N ALA A 522 -2.13 0.10 -13.14
CA ALA A 522 -1.62 0.19 -14.51
C ALA A 522 -2.63 -0.36 -15.54
N LEU A 523 -3.36 -1.43 -15.21
CA LEU A 523 -4.44 -1.96 -16.05
C LEU A 523 -5.58 -0.96 -16.19
N GLY A 524 -6.01 -0.31 -15.11
CA GLY A 524 -7.12 0.67 -15.13
C GLY A 524 -6.80 1.92 -15.93
N GLN A 525 -5.54 2.34 -15.87
CA GLN A 525 -5.02 3.44 -16.69
C GLN A 525 -4.64 3.00 -18.12
N ASN A 526 -4.92 1.75 -18.52
CA ASN A 526 -4.57 1.15 -19.80
C ASN A 526 -3.10 1.40 -20.21
N LYS A 527 -2.17 1.32 -19.24
CA LYS A 527 -0.74 1.53 -19.51
C LYS A 527 -0.19 0.41 -20.38
N ALA A 528 0.57 0.80 -21.43
CA ALA A 528 1.21 -0.13 -22.36
C ALA A 528 2.14 -1.17 -21.70
N HIS A 529 2.74 -0.83 -20.55
CA HIS A 529 3.50 -1.75 -19.72
C HIS A 529 2.89 -1.88 -18.33
N THR A 530 2.54 -3.10 -17.93
CA THR A 530 2.05 -3.44 -16.59
C THR A 530 3.14 -4.24 -15.82
N PRO A 531 3.55 -3.80 -14.62
CA PRO A 531 4.77 -4.28 -13.95
C PRO A 531 4.59 -5.63 -13.22
N PHE A 532 4.15 -6.67 -13.92
CA PHE A 532 3.89 -7.99 -13.32
C PHE A 532 5.12 -8.68 -12.73
N ARG A 533 6.34 -8.26 -13.11
CA ARG A 533 7.60 -8.88 -12.67
C ARG A 533 8.03 -8.50 -11.25
N GLU A 534 7.49 -7.44 -10.66
CA GLU A 534 7.94 -6.90 -9.35
C GLU A 534 7.76 -7.84 -8.15
N SER A 535 6.87 -8.84 -8.25
CA SER A 535 6.70 -9.85 -7.21
C SER A 535 6.36 -11.22 -7.79
N LYS A 536 6.68 -12.29 -7.05
CA LYS A 536 6.27 -13.65 -7.46
C LYS A 536 4.76 -13.84 -7.46
N LEU A 537 4.02 -13.11 -6.62
CA LEU A 537 2.55 -13.11 -6.61
C LEU A 537 2.00 -12.56 -7.94
N THR A 538 2.46 -11.39 -8.38
CA THR A 538 2.04 -10.79 -9.64
C THR A 538 2.50 -11.58 -10.87
N GLN A 539 3.67 -12.23 -10.81
CA GLN A 539 4.11 -13.15 -11.88
C GLN A 539 3.13 -14.33 -12.01
N VAL A 540 2.78 -15.00 -10.91
CA VAL A 540 1.83 -16.14 -10.89
C VAL A 540 0.42 -15.72 -11.34
N LEU A 541 -0.03 -14.52 -10.97
CA LEU A 541 -1.37 -14.01 -11.29
C LEU A 541 -1.48 -13.27 -12.64
N ARG A 542 -0.37 -13.04 -13.37
CA ARG A 542 -0.33 -12.33 -14.66
C ARG A 542 -1.42 -12.81 -15.64
N ASP A 543 -1.49 -14.12 -15.76
CA ASP A 543 -2.45 -14.89 -16.56
C ASP A 543 -3.92 -14.55 -16.28
N SER A 544 -4.24 -14.24 -15.02
CA SER A 544 -5.59 -14.02 -14.51
C SER A 544 -6.13 -12.63 -14.86
N PHE A 545 -5.25 -11.66 -15.05
CA PHE A 545 -5.62 -10.28 -15.35
C PHE A 545 -5.58 -9.98 -16.86
N ILE A 546 -4.53 -10.41 -17.56
CA ILE A 546 -4.36 -10.08 -18.99
C ILE A 546 -5.24 -10.95 -19.90
N GLY A 547 -5.50 -12.21 -19.55
CA GLY A 547 -6.16 -13.18 -20.44
C GLY A 547 -7.53 -12.70 -20.96
N GLU A 548 -7.75 -12.87 -22.27
CA GLU A 548 -8.99 -12.48 -22.97
C GLU A 548 -10.22 -13.17 -22.39
N ASN A 549 -10.17 -14.50 -22.26
CA ASN A 549 -11.16 -15.30 -21.55
C ASN A 549 -10.76 -15.51 -20.09
N SER A 550 -10.53 -14.41 -19.35
CA SER A 550 -10.20 -14.44 -17.93
C SER A 550 -11.16 -13.61 -17.09
N ARG A 551 -11.68 -14.20 -16.01
CA ARG A 551 -12.54 -13.53 -15.03
C ARG A 551 -11.93 -13.57 -13.63
N THR A 552 -12.04 -12.47 -12.90
CA THR A 552 -11.45 -12.32 -11.57
C THR A 552 -12.49 -11.83 -10.55
N CYS A 553 -12.49 -12.39 -9.35
CA CYS A 553 -13.26 -11.90 -8.20
C CYS A 553 -12.33 -11.52 -7.04
N MET A 554 -12.53 -10.34 -6.48
CA MET A 554 -11.88 -9.86 -5.27
C MET A 554 -12.87 -9.90 -4.11
N ILE A 555 -12.50 -10.55 -3.01
CA ILE A 555 -13.26 -10.53 -1.75
C ILE A 555 -12.46 -9.71 -0.73
N ALA A 556 -12.85 -8.44 -0.55
CA ALA A 556 -12.29 -7.55 0.45
C ALA A 556 -12.88 -7.87 1.84
N MET A 557 -12.04 -8.34 2.74
CA MET A 557 -12.38 -8.82 4.07
C MET A 557 -12.05 -7.74 5.10
N ILE A 558 -13.06 -7.20 5.78
CA ILE A 558 -12.91 -6.06 6.71
C ILE A 558 -13.26 -6.43 8.15
N SER A 559 -12.73 -5.66 9.10
CA SER A 559 -12.95 -5.84 10.54
C SER A 559 -13.87 -4.73 11.07
N PRO A 560 -14.94 -5.04 11.82
CA PRO A 560 -15.94 -4.05 12.23
C PRO A 560 -15.48 -3.12 13.37
N GLY A 561 -14.48 -3.52 14.15
CA GLY A 561 -14.07 -2.81 15.37
C GLY A 561 -13.43 -1.44 15.08
N ILE A 562 -13.74 -0.44 15.92
CA ILE A 562 -13.15 0.91 15.88
C ILE A 562 -11.63 0.91 15.76
N SER A 563 -10.91 0.05 16.48
CA SER A 563 -9.45 -0.06 16.42
C SER A 563 -8.93 -0.56 15.06
N SER A 564 -9.80 -1.09 14.21
CA SER A 564 -9.52 -1.52 12.84
C SER A 564 -10.03 -0.55 11.76
N CYS A 565 -10.56 0.63 12.13
CA CYS A 565 -11.19 1.56 11.20
C CYS A 565 -10.24 1.99 10.07
N GLU A 566 -8.99 2.36 10.39
CA GLU A 566 -7.99 2.78 9.40
C GLU A 566 -7.62 1.66 8.41
N TYR A 567 -7.38 0.44 8.90
CA TYR A 567 -7.10 -0.72 8.04
C TYR A 567 -8.29 -1.07 7.14
N THR A 568 -9.51 -0.88 7.64
CA THR A 568 -10.75 -1.06 6.89
C THR A 568 -10.88 -0.03 5.78
N LEU A 569 -10.68 1.27 6.06
CA LEU A 569 -10.64 2.32 5.04
C LEU A 569 -9.56 2.06 3.97
N ASN A 570 -8.35 1.67 4.37
CA ASN A 570 -7.27 1.30 3.44
C ASN A 570 -7.63 0.09 2.55
N THR A 571 -8.43 -0.85 3.09
CA THR A 571 -8.91 -2.03 2.36
C THR A 571 -10.02 -1.68 1.38
N LEU A 572 -10.98 -0.84 1.80
CA LEU A 572 -12.10 -0.39 0.98
C LEU A 572 -11.66 0.53 -0.16
N ARG A 573 -10.85 1.55 0.12
CA ARG A 573 -10.26 2.45 -0.91
C ARG A 573 -9.40 1.71 -1.93
N TYR A 574 -8.83 0.56 -1.56
CA TYR A 574 -8.14 -0.30 -2.52
C TYR A 574 -9.11 -1.10 -3.37
N ALA A 575 -10.13 -1.73 -2.77
CA ALA A 575 -11.17 -2.47 -3.49
C ALA A 575 -11.92 -1.57 -4.49
N ASP A 576 -12.20 -0.32 -4.11
CA ASP A 576 -12.88 0.67 -4.94
C ASP A 576 -12.12 0.93 -6.26
N ARG A 577 -10.79 1.17 -6.17
CA ARG A 577 -9.91 1.29 -7.35
C ARG A 577 -9.72 0.00 -8.15
N VAL A 578 -10.11 -1.16 -7.62
CA VAL A 578 -10.16 -2.42 -8.40
C VAL A 578 -11.47 -2.50 -9.19
N LYS A 579 -12.56 -1.88 -8.71
CA LYS A 579 -13.85 -1.84 -9.39
C LYS A 579 -13.82 -0.95 -10.63
N GLU A 580 -13.06 0.14 -10.58
CA GLU A 580 -12.78 1.05 -11.72
C GLU A 580 -12.19 0.35 -12.95
N LEU A 581 -11.64 -0.88 -12.80
CA LEU A 581 -11.09 -1.67 -13.90
C LEU A 581 -12.13 -2.28 -14.84
N SER A 582 -13.42 -2.25 -14.48
CA SER A 582 -14.48 -2.90 -15.23
C SER A 582 -14.81 -2.12 -16.52
N PRO A 583 -14.58 -2.68 -17.73
CA PRO A 583 -14.65 -1.95 -19.00
C PRO A 583 -16.10 -1.71 -19.49
N HIS A 584 -17.06 -1.53 -18.58
CA HIS A 584 -18.46 -1.20 -18.88
C HIS A 584 -18.86 0.20 -18.41
N SER A 585 -17.96 0.94 -17.75
CA SER A 585 -18.05 2.39 -17.58
C SER A 585 -17.63 3.14 -18.86
N GLY A 586 -18.29 2.81 -19.98
CA GLY A 586 -18.42 3.75 -21.10
C GLY A 586 -19.24 4.97 -20.67
N PRO A 587 -19.14 6.12 -21.37
CA PRO A 587 -19.79 7.37 -20.96
C PRO A 587 -21.31 7.35 -21.20
N SER A 588 -22.01 6.57 -20.37
CA SER A 588 -23.46 6.60 -20.23
C SER A 588 -23.84 7.87 -19.48
N GLY A 589 -24.40 8.83 -20.20
CA GLY A 589 -24.66 10.18 -19.68
C GLY A 589 -25.83 10.25 -18.71
N GLU A 590 -25.60 9.87 -17.45
CA GLU A 590 -26.36 10.37 -16.30
C GLU A 590 -25.36 10.95 -15.29
N GLN A 591 -25.34 12.28 -15.16
CA GLN A 591 -24.54 12.96 -14.16
C GLN A 591 -25.06 12.59 -12.76
N PRO A 592 -24.22 12.16 -11.81
CA PRO A 592 -24.56 12.25 -10.41
C PRO A 592 -24.78 13.73 -10.10
N THR A 593 -25.94 14.08 -9.55
CA THR A 593 -26.27 15.46 -9.18
C THR A 593 -25.20 16.01 -8.25
N GLN A 594 -24.38 16.93 -8.77
CA GLN A 594 -23.38 17.62 -7.97
C GLN A 594 -24.12 18.47 -6.93
N MET A 595 -23.96 18.14 -5.64
CA MET A 595 -24.16 19.12 -4.60
C MET A 595 -22.97 20.08 -4.68
N GLU A 596 -23.15 21.20 -5.36
CA GLU A 596 -22.20 22.30 -5.38
C GLU A 596 -21.91 22.72 -3.94
N THR A 597 -20.70 22.38 -3.46
CA THR A 597 -20.11 22.98 -2.27
C THR A 597 -19.15 24.03 -2.79
N GLU A 598 -19.38 25.30 -2.46
CA GLU A 598 -18.65 26.43 -3.02
C GLU A 598 -17.17 26.42 -2.61
N GLU A 599 -16.29 25.87 -3.46
CA GLU A 599 -14.85 26.07 -3.35
C GLU A 599 -14.45 27.43 -3.93
N THR A 600 -14.55 28.49 -3.13
CA THR A 600 -14.04 29.81 -3.49
C THR A 600 -13.14 30.38 -2.37
N GLU A 601 -11.87 30.63 -2.72
CA GLU A 601 -10.91 31.49 -2.01
C GLU A 601 -10.52 31.18 -0.53
N VAL A 602 -9.67 30.16 -0.32
CA VAL A 602 -8.72 30.13 0.82
C VAL A 602 -7.31 29.73 0.38
N SER A 603 -6.69 30.52 -0.51
CA SER A 603 -5.35 30.24 -1.09
C SER A 603 -4.18 31.01 -0.43
N SER A 604 -4.42 31.74 0.67
CA SER A 604 -3.46 32.75 1.17
C SER A 604 -3.11 32.71 2.67
N HIS A 605 -3.68 31.81 3.47
CA HIS A 605 -3.41 31.74 4.92
C HIS A 605 -2.96 30.36 5.46
N ALA A 606 -2.84 29.33 4.62
CA ALA A 606 -2.43 27.98 5.04
C ALA A 606 -0.90 27.76 5.14
N SER A 607 -0.10 28.83 5.04
CA SER A 607 1.38 28.77 4.91
C SER A 607 2.16 29.05 6.20
N LEU A 608 1.50 29.24 7.35
CA LEU A 608 2.16 29.64 8.62
C LEU A 608 1.95 28.69 9.81
N ILE A 609 1.27 27.55 9.65
CA ILE A 609 1.09 26.54 10.71
C ILE A 609 1.62 25.15 10.29
N THR A 610 1.92 24.96 9.01
CA THR A 610 2.41 23.71 8.38
C THR A 610 3.93 23.48 8.52
N GLY A 611 4.67 24.36 9.20
CA GLY A 611 6.14 24.33 9.24
C GLY A 611 6.79 23.20 10.05
N ASN A 612 6.07 22.60 11.02
CA ASN A 612 6.66 21.65 11.97
C ASN A 612 6.26 20.17 11.74
N PHE A 613 5.17 19.88 11.03
CA PHE A 613 4.72 18.49 10.81
C PHE A 613 5.28 17.84 9.53
N SER A 614 5.67 18.65 8.52
CA SER A 614 6.19 18.13 7.26
C SER A 614 7.53 17.39 7.40
N LYS A 615 8.44 17.93 8.22
CA LYS A 615 9.77 17.32 8.45
C LYS A 615 9.68 15.93 9.08
N GLU A 616 8.75 15.69 9.99
CA GLU A 616 8.61 14.39 10.66
C GLU A 616 8.11 13.30 9.71
N GLU A 617 7.16 13.61 8.81
CA GLU A 617 6.72 12.67 7.77
C GLU A 617 7.80 12.44 6.70
N GLU A 618 8.52 13.48 6.29
CA GLU A 618 9.57 13.40 5.28
C GLU A 618 10.81 12.63 5.79
N GLU A 619 11.20 12.83 7.04
CA GLU A 619 12.22 12.02 7.73
C GLU A 619 11.74 10.57 7.97
N LEU A 620 10.50 10.35 8.41
CA LEU A 620 9.98 8.98 8.60
C LEU A 620 9.91 8.21 7.27
N SER A 621 9.60 8.90 6.17
CA SER A 621 9.63 8.37 4.81
C SER A 621 11.06 7.99 4.37
N SER A 622 12.05 8.86 4.62
CA SER A 622 13.45 8.58 4.26
C SER A 622 14.05 7.42 5.07
N HIS A 623 13.76 7.34 6.38
CA HIS A 623 14.13 6.19 7.22
C HIS A 623 13.42 4.88 6.80
N MET A 624 12.17 4.95 6.33
CA MET A 624 11.48 3.79 5.77
C MET A 624 12.11 3.34 4.44
N SER A 625 12.61 4.27 3.63
CA SER A 625 13.32 3.98 2.39
C SER A 625 14.66 3.29 2.65
N SER A 626 15.50 3.84 3.54
CA SER A 626 16.81 3.23 3.88
C SER A 626 16.65 1.87 4.56
N PHE A 627 15.59 1.68 5.36
CA PHE A 627 15.21 0.37 5.88
C PHE A 627 14.89 -0.64 4.75
N ASN A 628 14.02 -0.27 3.80
CA ASN A 628 13.68 -1.14 2.67
C ASN A 628 14.88 -1.46 1.77
N GLU A 629 15.81 -0.53 1.62
CA GLU A 629 17.05 -0.72 0.87
C GLU A 629 17.98 -1.73 1.55
N ALA A 630 18.27 -1.54 2.84
CA ALA A 630 19.08 -2.49 3.63
C ALA A 630 18.46 -3.91 3.60
N MET A 631 17.14 -4.01 3.72
CA MET A 631 16.38 -5.26 3.64
C MET A 631 16.45 -5.92 2.25
N THR A 632 16.69 -5.15 1.20
CA THR A 632 16.92 -5.65 -0.17
C THR A 632 18.34 -6.17 -0.32
N GLN A 633 19.35 -5.38 0.09
CA GLN A 633 20.77 -5.77 0.08
C GLN A 633 21.03 -7.08 0.84
N ILE A 634 20.40 -7.22 2.02
CA ILE A 634 20.40 -8.46 2.83
C ILE A 634 20.07 -9.70 2.00
N ARG A 635 19.07 -9.63 1.11
CA ARG A 635 18.59 -10.80 0.36
C ARG A 635 19.46 -11.12 -0.83
N GLU A 636 19.97 -10.10 -1.52
CA GLU A 636 20.93 -10.30 -2.61
C GLU A 636 22.23 -10.93 -2.10
N LEU A 637 22.61 -10.64 -0.85
CA LEU A 637 23.73 -11.26 -0.17
C LEU A 637 23.38 -12.67 0.37
N GLU A 638 22.17 -12.88 0.89
CA GLU A 638 21.66 -14.22 1.27
C GLU A 638 21.62 -15.18 0.07
N GLU A 639 21.06 -14.75 -1.07
CA GLU A 639 20.94 -15.56 -2.27
C GLU A 639 22.32 -15.88 -2.88
N ARG A 640 23.24 -14.91 -2.92
CA ARG A 640 24.64 -15.15 -3.30
C ARG A 640 25.35 -16.13 -2.36
N ALA A 641 25.19 -16.00 -1.04
CA ALA A 641 25.79 -16.92 -0.08
C ALA A 641 25.27 -18.35 -0.24
N ILE A 642 23.97 -18.50 -0.54
CA ILE A 642 23.36 -19.80 -0.81
C ILE A 642 23.87 -20.39 -2.13
N GLU A 643 24.08 -19.59 -3.19
CA GLU A 643 24.59 -20.09 -4.47
C GLU A 643 26.05 -20.56 -4.37
N GLU A 644 26.93 -19.77 -3.75
CA GLU A 644 28.33 -20.20 -3.50
C GLU A 644 28.38 -21.46 -2.63
N LEU A 645 27.51 -21.58 -1.62
CA LEU A 645 27.42 -22.79 -0.80
C LEU A 645 26.96 -24.01 -1.61
N LYS A 646 26.03 -23.85 -2.57
CA LYS A 646 25.65 -24.95 -3.48
C LYS A 646 26.80 -25.35 -4.38
N GLU A 647 27.53 -24.40 -4.97
CA GLU A 647 28.68 -24.70 -5.85
C GLU A 647 29.74 -25.53 -5.10
N ILE A 648 30.06 -25.15 -3.86
CA ILE A 648 30.96 -25.92 -2.98
C ILE A 648 30.44 -27.35 -2.74
N VAL A 649 29.14 -27.53 -2.51
CA VAL A 649 28.51 -28.85 -2.29
C VAL A 649 28.43 -29.66 -3.59
N GLN A 650 28.13 -29.02 -4.71
CA GLN A 650 27.97 -29.65 -6.03
C GLN A 650 29.32 -30.10 -6.62
N GLN A 651 30.43 -29.50 -6.20
CA GLN A 651 31.79 -29.97 -6.50
C GLN A 651 32.24 -31.12 -5.57
N GLY A 652 31.48 -31.44 -4.51
CA GLY A 652 31.72 -32.57 -3.61
C GLY A 652 32.01 -33.92 -4.28
N PRO A 653 31.24 -34.35 -5.31
CA PRO A 653 31.49 -35.60 -6.04
C PRO A 653 32.83 -35.63 -6.80
N GLY A 654 33.40 -34.48 -7.18
CA GLY A 654 34.71 -34.43 -7.84
C GLY A 654 35.85 -34.88 -6.92
N TRP A 655 35.70 -34.69 -5.60
CA TRP A 655 36.63 -35.22 -4.60
C TRP A 655 36.49 -36.75 -4.43
N LEU A 656 35.31 -37.30 -4.70
CA LEU A 656 35.08 -38.74 -4.71
C LEU A 656 35.75 -39.38 -5.94
N GLU A 657 35.59 -38.78 -7.13
CA GLU A 657 36.28 -39.22 -8.36
C GLU A 657 37.81 -39.18 -8.19
N LEU A 658 38.36 -38.12 -7.56
CA LEU A 658 39.77 -38.03 -7.22
C LEU A 658 40.22 -39.13 -6.23
N SER A 659 39.37 -39.52 -5.28
CA SER A 659 39.65 -40.61 -4.35
C SER A 659 39.65 -41.96 -5.06
N GLU A 660 38.61 -42.26 -5.85
CA GLU A 660 38.47 -43.50 -6.63
C GLU A 660 39.62 -43.67 -7.65
N MET A 661 40.14 -42.56 -8.21
CA MET A 661 41.32 -42.60 -9.08
C MET A 661 42.57 -43.15 -8.37
N THR A 662 42.72 -42.97 -7.05
CA THR A 662 43.89 -43.50 -6.30
C THR A 662 43.77 -44.97 -5.91
N GLU A 663 42.60 -45.59 -6.11
CA GLU A 663 42.38 -47.03 -5.88
C GLU A 663 42.69 -47.89 -7.13
N GLN A 664 42.93 -47.27 -8.29
CA GLN A 664 43.30 -47.93 -9.54
C GLN A 664 44.80 -48.29 -9.54
N PRO A 665 45.20 -49.53 -9.90
CA PRO A 665 46.60 -49.94 -9.86
C PRO A 665 47.49 -49.26 -10.92
N ASP A 666 46.90 -48.83 -12.05
CA ASP A 666 47.60 -48.20 -13.18
C ASP A 666 47.25 -46.70 -13.31
N TYR A 667 47.02 -45.99 -12.19
CA TYR A 667 46.61 -44.57 -12.23
C TYR A 667 47.75 -43.63 -12.66
N ASP A 668 47.42 -42.64 -13.50
CA ASP A 668 48.37 -41.60 -13.89
C ASP A 668 48.50 -40.53 -12.79
N LEU A 669 49.69 -40.46 -12.20
CA LEU A 669 50.05 -39.51 -11.17
C LEU A 669 50.04 -38.05 -11.67
N GLU A 670 50.40 -37.80 -12.93
CA GLU A 670 50.44 -36.43 -13.49
C GLU A 670 49.01 -35.90 -13.69
N THR A 671 48.10 -36.71 -14.26
CA THR A 671 46.67 -36.38 -14.32
C THR A 671 46.05 -36.21 -12.93
N PHE A 672 46.42 -37.06 -11.95
CA PHE A 672 45.92 -36.92 -10.57
C PHE A 672 46.34 -35.58 -9.93
N VAL A 673 47.62 -35.21 -10.01
CA VAL A 673 48.13 -33.94 -9.47
C VAL A 673 47.45 -32.75 -10.14
N ASN A 674 47.38 -32.72 -11.47
CA ASN A 674 46.76 -31.64 -12.23
C ASN A 674 45.26 -31.48 -11.92
N LYS A 675 44.50 -32.58 -11.84
CA LYS A 675 43.08 -32.53 -11.43
C LYS A 675 42.93 -32.03 -9.99
N THR A 676 43.77 -32.50 -9.06
CA THR A 676 43.72 -32.13 -7.63
C THR A 676 44.06 -30.66 -7.41
N GLU A 677 45.09 -30.13 -8.06
CA GLU A 677 45.48 -28.71 -7.99
C GLU A 677 44.38 -27.80 -8.56
N SER A 678 43.77 -28.20 -9.67
CA SER A 678 42.63 -27.50 -10.27
C SER A 678 41.42 -27.47 -9.32
N ALA A 679 41.05 -28.61 -8.73
CA ALA A 679 39.95 -28.73 -7.77
C ALA A 679 40.21 -27.90 -6.49
N LEU A 680 41.42 -27.97 -5.92
CA LEU A 680 41.83 -27.14 -4.78
C LEU A 680 41.70 -25.65 -5.11
N THR A 681 42.19 -25.22 -6.26
CA THR A 681 42.17 -23.81 -6.70
C THR A 681 40.75 -23.32 -6.94
N GLN A 682 39.88 -24.17 -7.50
CA GLN A 682 38.48 -23.84 -7.73
C GLN A 682 37.72 -23.74 -6.40
N GLN A 683 37.89 -24.70 -5.50
CA GLN A 683 37.19 -24.69 -4.21
C GLN A 683 37.66 -23.55 -3.30
N ALA A 684 38.96 -23.21 -3.32
CA ALA A 684 39.50 -22.05 -2.61
C ALA A 684 38.87 -20.72 -3.05
N LYS A 685 38.59 -20.55 -4.36
CA LYS A 685 37.89 -19.37 -4.89
C LYS A 685 36.47 -19.26 -4.33
N HIS A 686 35.70 -20.35 -4.36
CA HIS A 686 34.34 -20.37 -3.81
C HIS A 686 34.31 -20.13 -2.30
N PHE A 687 35.24 -20.72 -1.53
CA PHE A 687 35.36 -20.43 -0.10
C PHE A 687 35.72 -18.97 0.18
N SER A 688 36.61 -18.36 -0.59
CA SER A 688 36.94 -16.94 -0.48
C SER A 688 35.74 -16.05 -0.79
N ALA A 689 35.03 -16.31 -1.89
CA ALA A 689 33.83 -15.60 -2.29
C ALA A 689 32.73 -15.70 -1.22
N LEU A 690 32.45 -16.92 -0.73
CA LEU A 690 31.49 -17.15 0.35
C LEU A 690 31.89 -16.41 1.63
N GLN A 691 33.18 -16.37 1.99
CA GLN A 691 33.65 -15.65 3.17
C GLN A 691 33.38 -14.15 3.07
N ASP A 692 33.61 -13.55 1.90
CA ASP A 692 33.39 -12.11 1.67
C ASP A 692 31.90 -11.76 1.59
N VAL A 693 31.07 -12.61 0.96
CA VAL A 693 29.62 -12.45 0.97
C VAL A 693 29.07 -12.57 2.40
N ILE A 694 29.58 -13.48 3.24
CA ILE A 694 29.18 -13.59 4.66
C ILE A 694 29.60 -12.36 5.48
N LYS A 695 30.79 -11.77 5.23
CA LYS A 695 31.21 -10.51 5.86
C LYS A 695 30.25 -9.38 5.50
N ALA A 696 29.95 -9.21 4.20
CA ALA A 696 29.01 -8.20 3.71
C ALA A 696 27.60 -8.41 4.26
N LEU A 697 27.11 -9.65 4.31
CA LEU A 697 25.80 -9.99 4.87
C LEU A 697 25.72 -9.61 6.37
N ARG A 698 26.78 -9.86 7.14
CA ARG A 698 26.85 -9.46 8.56
C ARG A 698 26.79 -7.93 8.74
N LEU A 699 27.47 -7.17 7.89
CA LEU A 699 27.40 -5.70 7.90
C LEU A 699 25.99 -5.20 7.55
N ALA A 700 25.37 -5.74 6.49
CA ALA A 700 24.01 -5.40 6.09
C ALA A 700 22.97 -5.74 7.19
N MET A 701 23.17 -6.85 7.91
CA MET A 701 22.37 -7.20 9.09
C MET A 701 22.50 -6.16 10.22
N GLN A 702 23.69 -5.64 10.48
CA GLN A 702 23.92 -4.63 11.51
C GLN A 702 23.29 -3.27 11.15
N LEU A 703 23.38 -2.86 9.88
CA LEU A 703 22.76 -1.63 9.37
C LEU A 703 21.22 -1.69 9.47
N GLU A 704 20.61 -2.83 9.14
CA GLU A 704 19.16 -3.04 9.30
C GLU A 704 18.71 -2.93 10.77
N GLU A 705 19.48 -3.50 11.70
CA GLU A 705 19.17 -3.41 13.13
C GLU A 705 19.31 -1.98 13.66
N GLN A 706 20.29 -1.20 13.16
CA GLN A 706 20.45 0.21 13.48
C GLN A 706 19.28 1.05 12.95
N ALA A 707 18.89 0.87 11.68
CA ALA A 707 17.73 1.54 11.09
C ALA A 707 16.42 1.19 11.84
N SER A 708 16.23 -0.09 12.19
CA SER A 708 15.08 -0.54 13.00
C SER A 708 15.06 0.12 14.38
N LYS A 709 16.21 0.31 15.03
CA LYS A 709 16.30 1.00 16.32
C LYS A 709 15.93 2.48 16.21
N GLN A 710 16.39 3.19 15.18
CA GLN A 710 16.03 4.60 14.92
C GLN A 710 14.51 4.78 14.71
N ILE A 711 13.87 3.88 13.96
CA ILE A 711 12.40 3.88 13.76
C ILE A 711 11.66 3.60 15.08
N SER A 712 12.24 2.81 15.99
CA SER A 712 11.63 2.48 17.28
C SER A 712 11.80 3.55 18.36
N SER A 713 12.93 4.27 18.39
CA SER A 713 13.26 5.21 19.47
C SER A 713 12.40 6.48 19.42
N ARG A 714 12.10 6.99 18.22
CA ARG A 714 11.21 8.13 18.00
C ARG A 714 9.72 7.84 18.26
N LYS A 715 9.33 6.59 18.50
CA LYS A 715 7.94 6.20 18.84
C LYS A 715 7.60 6.24 20.34
N ARG A 716 8.55 6.52 21.23
CA ARG A 716 8.23 6.80 22.63
C ARG A 716 7.86 8.28 22.77
N PRO A 717 6.59 8.64 23.07
CA PRO A 717 6.32 9.99 23.54
C PRO A 717 7.07 10.22 24.86
N GLN A 718 7.60 11.44 25.02
CA GLN A 718 7.87 12.00 26.35
C GLN A 718 6.57 12.53 26.94
#